data_AF-A2G2G3-F1
#
_entry.id   AF-A2G2G3-F1
#
_cell.length_a   1.000
_cell.length_b   1.000
_cell.length_c   1.000
_cell.angle_alpha   90.00
_cell.angle_beta   90.00
_cell.angle_gamma   90.00
#
_symmetry.space_group_name_H-M   'P 1'
#
loop_
_entity.id
_entity.type
_entity.pdbx_description
1 polymer ?
#
loop_
_entity_poly.entity_id
_entity_poly.type
_entity_poly.pdbx_seq_one_letter_code
_entity_poly.pdbx_strand_id
1 'polypeptide(L)'
;MATQTPRTRTLILGCDYTTFHLYWRYYSQNPEREIVGFVHCFPNPPPIKGFKGIFRSPIPVYSLRSLERIIHKRQVQRCAIQTTNISMQDLQSIINRILATGICGFEFLPKKLLTVRTFKRTIVISSLAPKVGKSQLARYFCSILAREGKRVAVIYPLTTIISQDDVLNIDDCPHFEFDESSKIPENIFSVDDEYQIKQYQNSGAYKIFATSDTRQAIICAEQCADIIILDAYQCDIPYIESEFQFCVVSSESLLRPRVLSLWPGLVNVHEASKKVVLTRGQTHLPKSRIDEIDALFKEAKVFYASSQYDFDGVATSTIFGQKVMTIDYSEDIGISNQLAVTYGASEIVTPSQSNAGEGVTVKGRTTTVSIPRAVSPLPIPQLPSQTDLAVNSSMESFSFEGGDSSELLNYATGSLPSHIVPVSSLEISDPKSDINDVLNEEESENEPEQNRTESPTNSNVLDERNAALNNLSRIINETKDVDVIISSINTPIPGLDPTKLVIYATPEINDSDGKLYKWIVDFANPKSPPLQKHFEAQVDILMSLASASDKELRVQNNDSSNRESFCRLFLSSHLPPGFRVTTGEIIDSNSNLTGQLDVVVVNDLCPSLTIDTSQSVIAPIPADSVLAVIEVKTTLTNDALNKALNQMRPIKALMPSHTTLLTPDGGIIDDPLGGKVIAGIFSFNITDEIEDQVPELLEKYPNVVDFIVLPDAFAFINEKTLKVCGMEVGSHELIHGYCKFTAKGMGLAMIYGILNSIAAIRRFNGMNCVRYISGSWGNEKDKMSKIIGQVSTTINLLDKYFTTATTERKNEYFRKKEEFNKIVADSLANYNKRTPRIFHPQPSTLPH
;
A
#
# COMPACT_ATOMS: atom_id res chain seq x y z
N MET A 1 26.63 39.54 -10.42
CA MET A 1 25.35 39.82 -9.75
C MET A 1 24.24 39.55 -10.75
N ALA A 2 23.59 38.40 -10.67
CA ALA A 2 22.35 38.19 -11.42
C ALA A 2 21.29 39.09 -10.80
N THR A 3 20.72 40.00 -11.58
CA THR A 3 19.57 40.81 -11.18
C THR A 3 18.44 39.86 -10.76
N GLN A 4 18.17 39.75 -9.45
CA GLN A 4 16.99 39.04 -8.97
C GLN A 4 15.77 39.74 -9.59
N THR A 5 15.07 39.04 -10.48
CA THR A 5 13.78 39.47 -10.99
C THR A 5 12.86 39.71 -9.78
N PRO A 6 12.15 40.85 -9.72
CA PRO A 6 11.27 41.15 -8.59
C PRO A 6 10.21 40.05 -8.46
N ARG A 7 10.07 39.48 -7.25
CA ARG A 7 9.09 38.43 -6.96
C ARG A 7 7.68 38.99 -6.98
N THR A 8 6.75 38.25 -7.56
CA THR A 8 5.33 38.62 -7.55
C THR A 8 4.74 38.36 -6.17
N ARG A 9 4.34 39.43 -5.48
CA ARG A 9 3.70 39.36 -4.17
C ARG A 9 2.30 38.79 -4.29
N THR A 10 2.12 37.62 -3.70
CA THR A 10 0.92 36.81 -3.83
C THR A 10 0.27 36.58 -2.46
N LEU A 11 -1.04 36.79 -2.39
CA LEU A 11 -1.88 36.44 -1.24
C LEU A 11 -2.70 35.20 -1.60
N ILE A 12 -2.71 34.18 -0.73
CA ILE A 12 -3.47 32.96 -0.97
C ILE A 12 -4.80 33.07 -0.23
N LEU A 13 -5.92 32.95 -0.93
CA LEU A 13 -7.25 32.95 -0.35
C LEU A 13 -7.65 31.50 -0.10
N GLY A 14 -7.67 31.09 1.16
CA GLY A 14 -7.81 29.71 1.62
C GLY A 14 -7.09 29.54 2.96
N CYS A 15 -7.68 28.75 3.85
CA CYS A 15 -7.12 28.48 5.18
C CYS A 15 -7.65 27.14 5.68
N ASP A 16 -7.08 26.09 5.10
CA ASP A 16 -7.36 24.69 5.40
C ASP A 16 -6.11 23.85 5.11
N TYR A 17 -6.11 22.58 5.56
CA TYR A 17 -4.96 21.70 5.36
C TYR A 17 -4.60 21.55 3.88
N THR A 18 -5.59 21.35 3.01
CA THR A 18 -5.40 21.21 1.56
C THR A 18 -4.65 22.42 0.98
N THR A 19 -5.08 23.64 1.31
CA THR A 19 -4.45 24.90 0.90
C THR A 19 -2.99 24.95 1.33
N PHE A 20 -2.68 24.56 2.57
CA PHE A 20 -1.31 24.56 3.08
C PHE A 20 -0.42 23.53 2.40
N HIS A 21 -0.92 22.31 2.15
CA HIS A 21 -0.17 21.29 1.39
C HIS A 21 0.02 21.71 -0.08
N LEU A 22 -0.97 22.36 -0.71
CA LEU A 22 -0.83 22.92 -2.07
C LEU A 22 0.21 24.05 -2.11
N TYR A 23 0.17 24.97 -1.13
CA TYR A 23 1.20 26.00 -0.98
C TYR A 23 2.58 25.38 -0.82
N TRP A 24 2.71 24.41 0.08
CA TRP A 24 3.98 23.75 0.35
C TRP A 24 4.54 23.09 -0.92
N ARG A 25 3.71 22.40 -1.69
CA ARG A 25 4.15 21.68 -2.90
C ARG A 25 4.44 22.59 -4.09
N TYR A 26 3.66 23.65 -4.29
CA TYR A 26 3.73 24.46 -5.52
C TYR A 26 4.44 25.79 -5.32
N TYR A 27 4.17 26.50 -4.22
CA TYR A 27 4.64 27.87 -4.01
C TYR A 27 5.92 27.95 -3.19
N SER A 28 6.17 27.03 -2.25
CA SER A 28 7.36 27.11 -1.38
C SER A 28 8.67 27.05 -2.19
N GLN A 29 8.66 26.32 -3.31
CA GLN A 29 9.80 26.10 -4.19
C GLN A 29 9.84 27.05 -5.39
N ASN A 30 8.84 27.93 -5.57
CA ASN A 30 8.77 28.81 -6.73
C ASN A 30 9.53 30.13 -6.45
N PRO A 31 10.70 30.36 -7.09
CA PRO A 31 11.52 31.54 -6.80
C PRO A 31 10.91 32.86 -7.31
N GLU A 32 9.88 32.80 -8.17
CA GLU A 32 9.26 33.97 -8.80
C GLU A 32 8.11 34.57 -7.96
N ARG A 33 7.65 33.87 -6.93
CA ARG A 33 6.50 34.27 -6.11
C ARG A 33 6.88 34.45 -4.65
N GLU A 34 6.46 35.57 -4.08
CA GLU A 34 6.56 35.84 -2.65
C GLU A 34 5.17 35.68 -2.03
N ILE A 35 4.97 34.67 -1.18
CA ILE A 35 3.70 34.48 -0.48
C ILE A 35 3.68 35.37 0.77
N VAL A 36 2.76 36.32 0.77
CA VAL A 36 2.66 37.39 1.79
C VAL A 36 1.77 36.97 2.96
N GLY A 37 0.85 36.03 2.74
CA GLY A 37 -0.10 35.58 3.73
C GLY A 37 -1.18 34.67 3.16
N PHE A 38 -1.97 34.13 4.08
CA PHE A 38 -3.21 33.43 3.79
C PHE A 38 -4.41 34.28 4.22
N VAL A 39 -5.57 34.07 3.61
CA VAL A 39 -6.83 34.69 4.02
C VAL A 39 -7.86 33.61 4.29
N HIS A 40 -8.42 33.62 5.49
CA HIS A 40 -9.55 32.78 5.83
C HIS A 40 -10.83 33.40 5.27
N CYS A 41 -11.45 32.72 4.30
CA CYS A 41 -12.57 33.23 3.50
C CYS A 41 -13.95 33.06 4.13
N PHE A 42 -14.04 32.51 5.34
CA PHE A 42 -15.31 32.40 6.07
C PHE A 42 -15.51 33.61 7.00
N PRO A 43 -16.74 33.89 7.44
CA PRO A 43 -17.06 35.07 8.26
C PRO A 43 -16.42 35.06 9.65
N ASN A 44 -16.16 33.85 10.16
CA ASN A 44 -15.60 33.62 11.49
C ASN A 44 -14.11 34.01 11.54
N PRO A 45 -13.55 34.22 12.73
CA PRO A 45 -12.10 34.37 12.89
C PRO A 45 -11.33 33.18 12.30
N PRO A 46 -10.12 33.40 11.77
CA PRO A 46 -9.30 32.30 11.26
C PRO A 46 -8.98 31.32 12.41
N PRO A 47 -8.95 30.00 12.15
CA PRO A 47 -8.68 28.99 13.17
C PRO A 47 -7.25 29.05 13.72
N ILE A 48 -6.34 29.68 12.98
CA ILE A 48 -4.93 29.88 13.32
C ILE A 48 -4.51 31.28 12.85
N LYS A 49 -3.49 31.87 13.46
CA LYS A 49 -2.94 33.19 13.10
C LYS A 49 -1.70 33.09 12.20
N GLY A 50 -1.03 31.94 12.17
CA GLY A 50 0.15 31.72 11.35
C GLY A 50 0.29 30.29 10.84
N PHE A 51 0.93 30.14 9.70
CA PHE A 51 1.31 28.84 9.13
C PHE A 51 2.83 28.75 8.96
N LYS A 52 3.44 27.71 9.49
CA LYS A 52 4.89 27.47 9.42
C LYS A 52 5.18 26.25 8.55
N GLY A 53 5.99 26.45 7.52
CA GLY A 53 6.62 25.34 6.78
C GLY A 53 8.01 25.00 7.33
N ILE A 54 8.70 24.04 6.72
CA ILE A 54 9.95 23.46 7.27
C ILE A 54 11.10 24.48 7.47
N PHE A 55 11.20 25.51 6.62
CA PHE A 55 12.36 26.43 6.62
C PHE A 55 12.00 27.93 6.56
N ARG A 56 10.84 28.36 7.07
CA ARG A 56 10.43 29.78 7.04
C ARG A 56 9.84 30.24 8.36
N SER A 57 9.96 31.55 8.60
CA SER A 57 9.14 32.24 9.62
C SER A 57 7.65 32.00 9.36
N PRO A 58 6.80 31.97 10.40
CA PRO A 58 5.36 31.80 10.24
C PRO A 58 4.78 32.84 9.26
N ILE A 59 4.02 32.35 8.29
CA ILE A 59 3.30 33.16 7.31
C ILE A 59 1.95 33.54 7.94
N PRO A 60 1.60 34.83 7.99
CA PRO A 60 0.38 35.28 8.67
C PRO A 60 -0.89 34.80 7.96
N VAL A 61 -1.91 34.51 8.76
CA VAL A 61 -3.27 34.18 8.33
C VAL A 61 -4.19 35.33 8.73
N TYR A 62 -4.87 35.92 7.76
CA TYR A 62 -5.70 37.10 7.95
C TYR A 62 -7.20 36.78 7.82
N SER A 63 -8.05 37.59 8.45
CA SER A 63 -9.50 37.56 8.24
C SER A 63 -9.88 38.17 6.89
N LEU A 64 -10.92 37.62 6.25
CA LEU A 64 -11.52 38.18 5.04
C LEU A 64 -11.93 39.66 5.17
N ARG A 65 -12.24 40.14 6.38
CA ARG A 65 -12.61 41.56 6.61
C ARG A 65 -11.47 42.53 6.31
N SER A 66 -10.22 42.06 6.42
CA SER A 66 -9.02 42.88 6.26
C SER A 66 -8.40 42.83 4.85
N LEU A 67 -9.05 42.13 3.91
CA LEU A 67 -8.54 41.82 2.56
C LEU A 67 -8.01 43.06 1.81
N GLU A 68 -8.81 44.11 1.67
CA GLU A 68 -8.46 45.32 0.92
C GLU A 68 -7.30 46.06 1.60
N ARG A 69 -7.36 46.19 2.94
CA ARG A 69 -6.30 46.81 3.74
C ARG A 69 -4.96 46.09 3.53
N ILE A 70 -4.96 44.76 3.50
CA ILE A 70 -3.75 43.96 3.30
C ILE A 70 -3.21 44.11 1.88
N ILE A 71 -4.10 44.11 0.88
CA ILE A 71 -3.70 44.31 -0.53
C ILE A 71 -2.93 45.63 -0.67
N HIS A 72 -3.43 46.72 -0.08
CA HIS A 72 -2.75 48.02 -0.10
C HIS A 72 -1.50 48.05 0.77
N LYS A 73 -1.59 47.63 2.05
CA LYS A 73 -0.47 47.72 3.01
C LYS A 73 0.73 46.87 2.59
N ARG A 74 0.50 45.69 2.01
CA ARG A 74 1.56 44.76 1.61
C ARG A 74 1.92 44.83 0.12
N GLN A 75 1.25 45.67 -0.67
CA GLN A 75 1.46 45.81 -2.11
C GLN A 75 1.29 44.47 -2.84
N VAL A 76 0.16 43.80 -2.57
CA VAL A 76 -0.16 42.50 -3.19
C VAL A 76 -0.50 42.71 -4.66
N GLN A 77 0.12 41.92 -5.54
CA GLN A 77 -0.07 42.00 -7.00
C GLN A 77 -1.01 40.91 -7.52
N ARG A 78 -1.03 39.74 -6.86
CA ARG A 78 -1.84 38.57 -7.23
C ARG A 78 -2.56 37.99 -6.01
N CYS A 79 -3.84 37.69 -6.15
CA CYS A 79 -4.62 36.90 -5.22
C CYS A 79 -4.86 35.50 -5.81
N ALA A 80 -4.24 34.47 -5.25
CA ALA A 80 -4.46 33.09 -5.69
C ALA A 80 -5.66 32.50 -4.92
N ILE A 81 -6.73 32.18 -5.64
CA ILE A 81 -7.95 31.64 -5.03
C ILE A 81 -7.82 30.12 -4.90
N GLN A 82 -7.72 29.63 -3.66
CA GLN A 82 -7.64 28.21 -3.31
C GLN A 82 -8.75 27.76 -2.34
N THR A 83 -9.51 28.69 -1.78
CA THR A 83 -10.66 28.40 -0.92
C THR A 83 -11.69 27.56 -1.67
N THR A 84 -12.28 26.63 -0.94
CA THR A 84 -13.36 25.76 -1.43
C THR A 84 -14.54 25.80 -0.46
N ASN A 85 -15.64 25.17 -0.85
CA ASN A 85 -16.86 25.00 -0.06
C ASN A 85 -17.51 26.32 0.40
N ILE A 86 -17.32 27.39 -0.37
CA ILE A 86 -18.07 28.66 -0.22
C ILE A 86 -19.13 28.78 -1.32
N SER A 87 -20.14 29.61 -1.10
CA SER A 87 -21.14 29.83 -2.14
C SER A 87 -20.52 30.54 -3.35
N MET A 88 -21.07 30.31 -4.54
CA MET A 88 -20.64 31.04 -5.75
C MET A 88 -20.81 32.55 -5.61
N GLN A 89 -21.79 32.99 -4.81
CA GLN A 89 -22.06 34.41 -4.55
C GLN A 89 -20.95 35.02 -3.67
N ASP A 90 -20.52 34.31 -2.64
CA ASP A 90 -19.42 34.75 -1.76
C ASP A 90 -18.11 34.83 -2.54
N LEU A 91 -17.81 33.83 -3.37
CA LEU A 91 -16.65 33.86 -4.25
C LEU A 91 -16.69 35.08 -5.20
N GLN A 92 -17.84 35.34 -5.82
CA GLN A 92 -18.01 36.49 -6.71
C GLN A 92 -17.82 37.81 -5.94
N SER A 93 -18.34 37.90 -4.72
CA SER A 93 -18.14 39.05 -3.83
C SER A 93 -16.65 39.28 -3.54
N ILE A 94 -15.92 38.22 -3.19
CA ILE A 94 -14.46 38.26 -2.95
C ILE A 94 -13.71 38.74 -4.20
N ILE A 95 -14.05 38.21 -5.39
CA ILE A 95 -13.44 38.62 -6.66
C ILE A 95 -13.69 40.11 -6.93
N ASN A 96 -14.93 40.58 -6.76
CA ASN A 96 -15.27 41.98 -6.95
C ASN A 96 -14.49 42.89 -6.00
N ARG A 97 -14.32 42.48 -4.73
CA ARG A 97 -13.52 43.20 -3.74
C ARG A 97 -12.04 43.31 -4.12
N ILE A 98 -11.45 42.21 -4.60
CA ILE A 98 -10.05 42.22 -5.09
C ILE A 98 -9.91 43.19 -6.28
N LEU A 99 -10.79 43.09 -7.28
CA LEU A 99 -10.75 43.94 -8.47
C LEU A 99 -10.97 45.42 -8.15
N ALA A 100 -11.84 45.74 -7.18
CA ALA A 100 -12.12 47.10 -6.75
C ALA A 100 -10.90 47.82 -6.17
N THR A 101 -9.87 47.09 -5.72
CA THR A 101 -8.60 47.70 -5.25
C THR A 101 -7.80 48.37 -6.38
N GLY A 102 -8.04 47.99 -7.65
CA GLY A 102 -7.37 48.55 -8.83
C GLY A 102 -5.88 48.22 -8.99
N ILE A 103 -5.26 47.53 -8.02
CA ILE A 103 -3.82 47.23 -8.00
C ILE A 103 -3.50 45.73 -8.01
N CYS A 104 -4.46 44.88 -7.65
CA CYS A 104 -4.27 43.44 -7.53
C CYS A 104 -5.13 42.68 -8.54
N GLY A 105 -4.53 41.72 -9.25
CA GLY A 105 -5.28 40.72 -10.02
C GLY A 105 -5.64 39.50 -9.17
N PHE A 106 -6.49 38.62 -9.68
CA PHE A 106 -6.71 37.29 -9.08
C PHE A 106 -6.39 36.18 -10.09
N GLU A 107 -6.10 34.98 -9.60
CA GLU A 107 -5.88 33.81 -10.45
C GLU A 107 -6.45 32.54 -9.80
N PHE A 108 -6.87 31.62 -10.67
CA PHE A 108 -7.10 30.22 -10.32
C PHE A 108 -5.95 29.40 -10.86
N LEU A 109 -5.36 28.54 -10.03
CA LEU A 109 -4.30 27.66 -10.50
C LEU A 109 -4.88 26.53 -11.36
N PRO A 110 -4.29 26.24 -12.53
CA PRO A 110 -4.65 25.07 -13.31
C PRO A 110 -4.45 23.78 -12.50
N LYS A 111 -5.48 22.93 -12.44
CA LYS A 111 -5.45 21.65 -11.72
C LYS A 111 -4.22 20.80 -12.05
N LYS A 112 -3.85 20.76 -13.34
CA LYS A 112 -2.71 19.98 -13.86
C LYS A 112 -1.38 20.29 -13.16
N LEU A 113 -1.19 21.52 -12.66
CA LEU A 113 0.01 21.93 -11.93
C LEU A 113 0.06 21.42 -10.49
N LEU A 114 -1.09 21.03 -9.94
CA LEU A 114 -1.28 20.67 -8.53
C LEU A 114 -1.52 19.16 -8.33
N THR A 115 -1.93 18.46 -9.39
CA THR A 115 -2.28 17.04 -9.36
C THR A 115 -1.12 16.13 -8.92
N VAL A 116 -1.44 15.13 -8.10
CA VAL A 116 -0.57 13.99 -7.80
C VAL A 116 -0.90 12.86 -8.77
N ARG A 117 0.12 12.21 -9.33
CA ARG A 117 -0.04 11.03 -10.17
C ARG A 117 -0.17 9.78 -9.31
N THR A 118 -1.04 8.85 -9.71
CA THR A 118 -1.15 7.52 -9.10
C THR A 118 -0.69 6.43 -10.08
N PHE A 119 -0.16 5.35 -9.52
CA PHE A 119 0.30 4.14 -10.22
C PHE A 119 -0.66 2.96 -10.04
N LYS A 120 -1.56 3.04 -9.04
CA LYS A 120 -2.66 2.10 -8.86
C LYS A 120 -3.95 2.63 -9.46
N ARG A 121 -4.86 1.72 -9.80
CA ARG A 121 -6.20 2.07 -10.28
C ARG A 121 -6.94 2.82 -9.18
N THR A 122 -7.18 4.10 -9.40
CA THR A 122 -7.73 5.01 -8.39
C THR A 122 -9.10 5.50 -8.83
N ILE A 123 -10.17 5.22 -8.09
CA ILE A 123 -11.49 5.82 -8.31
C ILE A 123 -11.55 7.12 -7.50
N VAL A 124 -11.88 8.23 -8.16
CA VAL A 124 -11.99 9.53 -7.51
C VAL A 124 -13.46 9.95 -7.53
N ILE A 125 -14.03 10.26 -6.38
CA ILE A 125 -15.44 10.66 -6.27
C ILE A 125 -15.52 12.08 -5.73
N SER A 126 -16.07 12.97 -6.56
CA SER A 126 -16.34 14.37 -6.26
C SER A 126 -17.85 14.67 -6.35
N SER A 127 -18.25 15.90 -6.04
CA SER A 127 -19.66 16.29 -6.10
C SER A 127 -19.87 17.71 -6.62
N LEU A 128 -21.07 17.96 -7.16
CA LEU A 128 -21.54 19.31 -7.53
C LEU A 128 -21.96 20.15 -6.32
N ALA A 129 -22.58 19.50 -5.35
CA ALA A 129 -23.23 20.12 -4.21
C ALA A 129 -23.07 19.24 -2.97
N PRO A 130 -23.09 19.81 -1.76
CA PRO A 130 -23.10 19.03 -0.53
C PRO A 130 -24.34 18.15 -0.46
N LYS A 131 -24.27 17.08 0.34
CA LYS A 131 -25.38 16.17 0.61
C LYS A 131 -25.97 15.45 -0.64
N VAL A 132 -25.27 15.37 -1.78
CA VAL A 132 -25.78 14.62 -2.96
C VAL A 132 -25.53 13.10 -2.92
N GLY A 133 -24.93 12.57 -1.85
CA GLY A 133 -24.68 11.12 -1.68
C GLY A 133 -23.31 10.63 -2.16
N LYS A 134 -22.30 11.52 -2.22
CA LYS A 134 -20.90 11.20 -2.58
C LYS A 134 -20.30 10.03 -1.78
N SER A 135 -20.25 10.15 -0.45
CA SER A 135 -19.67 9.12 0.43
C SER A 135 -20.52 7.84 0.47
N GLN A 136 -21.81 7.94 0.15
CA GLN A 136 -22.66 6.76 -0.05
C GLN A 136 -22.22 5.97 -1.29
N LEU A 137 -21.90 6.66 -2.40
CA LEU A 137 -21.37 6.03 -3.60
C LEU A 137 -19.99 5.41 -3.39
N ALA A 138 -19.11 6.09 -2.64
CA ALA A 138 -17.81 5.57 -2.27
C ALA A 138 -17.91 4.25 -1.49
N ARG A 139 -18.80 4.19 -0.48
CA ARG A 139 -19.08 2.98 0.29
C ARG A 139 -19.68 1.87 -0.54
N TYR A 140 -20.62 2.19 -1.43
CA TYR A 140 -21.18 1.23 -2.38
C TYR A 140 -20.10 0.59 -3.25
N PHE A 141 -19.21 1.39 -3.85
CA PHE A 141 -18.06 0.87 -4.62
C PHE A 141 -17.11 0.04 -3.77
N CYS A 142 -16.78 0.51 -2.55
CA CYS A 142 -15.92 -0.23 -1.62
C CYS A 142 -16.50 -1.63 -1.33
N SER A 143 -17.79 -1.70 -0.99
CA SER A 143 -18.47 -2.96 -0.66
C SER A 143 -18.46 -3.97 -1.80
N ILE A 144 -18.67 -3.53 -3.04
CA ILE A 144 -18.66 -4.42 -4.20
C ILE A 144 -17.24 -4.90 -4.49
N LEU A 145 -16.26 -4.00 -4.50
CA LEU A 145 -14.86 -4.37 -4.74
C LEU A 145 -14.31 -5.31 -3.67
N ALA A 146 -14.68 -5.12 -2.40
CA ALA A 146 -14.34 -6.01 -1.30
C ALA A 146 -14.97 -7.40 -1.49
N ARG A 147 -16.25 -7.48 -1.90
CA ARG A 147 -16.93 -8.75 -2.24
C ARG A 147 -16.28 -9.47 -3.41
N GLU A 148 -15.72 -8.74 -4.37
CA GLU A 148 -14.91 -9.27 -5.48
C GLU A 148 -13.46 -9.63 -5.06
N GLY A 149 -13.16 -9.64 -3.74
CA GLY A 149 -11.89 -10.05 -3.18
C GLY A 149 -10.73 -9.07 -3.40
N LYS A 150 -11.01 -7.79 -3.69
CA LYS A 150 -9.97 -6.76 -3.89
C LYS A 150 -9.60 -6.09 -2.58
N ARG A 151 -8.30 -5.83 -2.37
CA ARG A 151 -7.84 -4.97 -1.29
C ARG A 151 -8.06 -3.52 -1.67
N VAL A 152 -9.06 -2.88 -1.07
CA VAL A 152 -9.44 -1.49 -1.34
C VAL A 152 -8.87 -0.58 -0.26
N ALA A 153 -8.04 0.38 -0.65
CA ALA A 153 -7.66 1.50 0.21
C ALA A 153 -8.61 2.68 -0.01
N VAL A 154 -9.18 3.21 1.06
CA VAL A 154 -10.01 4.43 1.02
C VAL A 154 -9.18 5.58 1.55
N ILE A 155 -9.08 6.67 0.78
CA ILE A 155 -8.47 7.92 1.23
C ILE A 155 -9.61 8.88 1.56
N TYR A 156 -9.65 9.32 2.82
CA TYR A 156 -10.63 10.25 3.39
C TYR A 156 -9.91 11.56 3.79
N PRO A 157 -9.99 12.63 2.99
CA PRO A 157 -9.29 13.87 3.29
C PRO A 157 -9.87 14.61 4.50
N LEU A 158 -8.99 14.97 5.44
CA LEU A 158 -9.26 15.87 6.55
C LEU A 158 -8.84 17.29 6.12
N THR A 159 -9.82 18.14 5.83
CA THR A 159 -9.55 19.52 5.36
C THR A 159 -9.63 20.54 6.50
N THR A 160 -10.49 20.31 7.49
CA THR A 160 -10.73 21.24 8.61
C THR A 160 -9.57 21.22 9.60
N ILE A 161 -9.03 22.41 9.92
CA ILE A 161 -7.97 22.57 10.91
C ILE A 161 -8.54 22.44 12.31
N ILE A 162 -7.99 21.51 13.09
CA ILE A 162 -8.28 21.31 14.51
C ILE A 162 -6.94 21.49 15.23
N SER A 163 -6.59 22.74 15.54
CA SER A 163 -5.36 23.08 16.26
C SER A 163 -5.70 23.93 17.48
N GLN A 164 -5.00 23.70 18.58
CA GLN A 164 -5.08 24.51 19.79
C GLN A 164 -4.07 25.66 19.78
N ASP A 165 -3.15 25.66 18.81
CA ASP A 165 -2.07 26.62 18.71
C ASP A 165 -2.40 27.74 17.72
N ASP A 166 -1.91 28.95 18.01
CA ASP A 166 -2.02 30.09 17.10
C ASP A 166 -1.21 29.90 15.80
N VAL A 167 -0.25 28.98 15.78
CA VAL A 167 0.61 28.68 14.62
C VAL A 167 0.59 27.19 14.31
N LEU A 168 0.15 26.83 13.10
CA LEU A 168 0.19 25.45 12.61
C LEU A 168 1.51 25.16 11.92
N ASN A 169 2.21 24.09 12.32
CA ASN A 169 3.34 23.56 11.57
C ASN A 169 2.87 22.49 10.57
N ILE A 170 3.50 22.43 9.40
CA ILE A 170 3.22 21.40 8.39
C ILE A 170 3.45 19.98 8.93
N ASP A 171 4.38 19.80 9.87
CA ASP A 171 4.69 18.50 10.47
C ASP A 171 3.62 18.03 11.48
N ASP A 172 2.77 18.94 11.97
CA ASP A 172 1.68 18.63 12.92
C ASP A 172 0.37 18.27 12.20
N CYS A 173 0.39 18.25 10.86
CA CYS A 173 -0.75 17.93 10.03
C CYS A 173 -1.18 16.45 10.22
N PRO A 174 -2.48 16.16 10.45
CA PRO A 174 -2.94 14.83 10.83
C PRO A 174 -2.83 13.82 9.68
N HIS A 175 -2.32 12.63 9.98
CA HIS A 175 -2.31 11.47 9.10
C HIS A 175 -2.57 10.20 9.91
N PHE A 176 -3.71 9.57 9.69
CA PHE A 176 -4.14 8.36 10.40
C PHE A 176 -4.42 7.22 9.44
N GLU A 177 -4.07 6.02 9.88
CA GLU A 177 -4.24 4.77 9.14
C GLU A 177 -5.08 3.80 9.98
N PHE A 178 -6.13 3.25 9.36
CA PHE A 178 -7.03 2.30 9.99
C PHE A 178 -7.19 1.04 9.15
N ASP A 179 -7.16 -0.10 9.82
CA ASP A 179 -7.59 -1.38 9.28
C ASP A 179 -9.09 -1.60 9.51
N GLU A 180 -9.64 -2.65 8.93
CA GLU A 180 -11.05 -3.06 9.07
C GLU A 180 -11.52 -3.17 10.54
N SER A 181 -10.64 -3.60 11.44
CA SER A 181 -10.95 -3.80 12.87
C SER A 181 -10.30 -2.79 13.82
N SER A 182 -9.61 -1.78 13.27
CA SER A 182 -8.93 -0.78 14.09
C SER A 182 -9.91 0.03 14.93
N LYS A 183 -9.58 0.27 16.20
CA LYS A 183 -10.34 1.19 17.04
C LYS A 183 -10.06 2.62 16.62
N ILE A 184 -11.10 3.42 16.50
CA ILE A 184 -10.98 4.85 16.19
C ILE A 184 -10.71 5.58 17.53
N PRO A 185 -9.65 6.38 17.64
CA PRO A 185 -9.37 7.18 18.83
C PRO A 185 -10.51 8.14 19.17
N GLU A 186 -10.94 8.14 20.44
CA GLU A 186 -11.95 9.06 20.94
C GLU A 186 -11.41 10.51 20.97
N ASN A 187 -12.28 11.49 20.72
CA ASN A 187 -12.02 12.94 20.81
C ASN A 187 -10.98 13.52 19.83
N ILE A 188 -10.46 12.74 18.87
CA ILE A 188 -9.56 13.26 17.81
C ILE A 188 -10.36 13.71 16.59
N PHE A 189 -11.39 12.94 16.24
CA PHE A 189 -12.23 13.17 15.07
C PHE A 189 -13.52 13.87 15.47
N SER A 190 -14.14 14.56 14.50
CA SER A 190 -15.54 14.90 14.65
C SER A 190 -16.38 13.62 14.69
N VAL A 191 -17.55 13.67 15.34
CA VAL A 191 -18.52 12.55 15.37
C VAL A 191 -18.84 12.05 13.96
N ASP A 192 -18.80 12.95 12.98
CA ASP A 192 -19.18 12.68 11.61
C ASP A 192 -18.04 12.00 10.85
N ASP A 193 -16.78 12.39 11.09
CA ASP A 193 -15.60 11.73 10.52
C ASP A 193 -15.43 10.32 11.12
N GLU A 194 -15.61 10.16 12.43
CA GLU A 194 -15.60 8.86 13.10
C GLU A 194 -16.67 7.93 12.49
N TYR A 195 -17.90 8.45 12.31
CA TYR A 195 -18.96 7.70 11.65
C TYR A 195 -18.56 7.30 10.22
N GLN A 196 -18.00 8.20 9.40
CA GLN A 196 -17.58 7.85 8.04
C GLN A 196 -16.50 6.76 8.03
N ILE A 197 -15.48 6.88 8.88
CA ILE A 197 -14.41 5.87 8.99
C ILE A 197 -15.03 4.52 9.37
N LYS A 198 -15.93 4.49 10.36
CA LYS A 198 -16.60 3.26 10.78
C LYS A 198 -17.42 2.63 9.65
N GLN A 199 -18.08 3.46 8.85
CA GLN A 199 -18.87 2.98 7.73
C GLN A 199 -18.02 2.41 6.60
N TYR A 200 -16.82 2.94 6.36
CA TYR A 200 -15.88 2.33 5.43
C TYR A 200 -15.33 1.00 5.95
N GLN A 201 -15.07 0.87 7.25
CA GLN A 201 -14.73 -0.42 7.87
C GLN A 201 -15.83 -1.45 7.62
N ASN A 202 -17.08 -1.09 7.91
CA ASN A 202 -18.24 -1.97 7.67
C ASN A 202 -18.46 -2.29 6.17
N SER A 203 -17.99 -1.41 5.28
CA SER A 203 -18.04 -1.62 3.82
C SER A 203 -16.90 -2.52 3.31
N GLY A 204 -16.07 -3.10 4.19
CA GLY A 204 -14.97 -3.99 3.82
C GLY A 204 -13.74 -3.27 3.28
N ALA A 205 -13.50 -2.01 3.68
CA ALA A 205 -12.26 -1.32 3.32
C ALA A 205 -11.06 -2.03 3.97
N TYR A 206 -10.07 -2.41 3.14
CA TYR A 206 -8.86 -3.07 3.62
C TYR A 206 -7.99 -2.12 4.45
N LYS A 207 -7.86 -0.87 3.99
CA LYS A 207 -7.16 0.23 4.67
C LYS A 207 -7.93 1.54 4.48
N ILE A 208 -7.94 2.39 5.49
CA ILE A 208 -8.53 3.73 5.44
C ILE A 208 -7.48 4.74 5.89
N PHE A 209 -7.20 5.72 5.04
CA PHE A 209 -6.28 6.81 5.31
C PHE A 209 -7.06 8.10 5.54
N ALA A 210 -7.24 8.48 6.81
CA ALA A 210 -7.82 9.77 7.18
C ALA A 210 -6.68 10.80 7.29
N THR A 211 -6.57 11.70 6.32
CA THR A 211 -5.32 12.48 6.12
C THR A 211 -5.55 13.92 5.69
N SER A 212 -4.72 14.82 6.19
CA SER A 212 -4.53 16.17 5.65
C SER A 212 -3.62 16.19 4.41
N ASP A 213 -2.67 15.25 4.32
CA ASP A 213 -1.80 15.06 3.17
C ASP A 213 -2.28 13.89 2.30
N THR A 214 -3.01 14.20 1.23
CA THR A 214 -3.48 13.19 0.27
C THR A 214 -2.32 12.53 -0.49
N ARG A 215 -1.19 13.22 -0.70
CA ARG A 215 -0.02 12.64 -1.41
C ARG A 215 0.61 11.53 -0.56
N GLN A 216 0.78 11.78 0.73
CA GLN A 216 1.29 10.77 1.66
C GLN A 216 0.40 9.52 1.67
N ALA A 217 -0.92 9.71 1.78
CA ALA A 217 -1.85 8.57 1.76
C ALA A 217 -1.84 7.77 0.45
N ILE A 218 -1.67 8.42 -0.71
CA ILE A 218 -1.51 7.70 -1.98
C ILE A 218 -0.28 6.79 -1.92
N ILE A 219 0.87 7.31 -1.46
CA ILE A 219 2.11 6.53 -1.39
C ILE A 219 1.92 5.30 -0.48
N CYS A 220 1.29 5.47 0.68
CA CYS A 220 1.00 4.37 1.59
C CYS A 220 0.01 3.36 0.97
N ALA A 221 -1.08 3.84 0.37
CA ALA A 221 -2.10 3.01 -0.26
C ALA A 221 -1.54 2.18 -1.43
N GLU A 222 -0.59 2.72 -2.21
CA GLU A 222 0.02 2.03 -3.33
C GLU A 222 0.85 0.81 -2.93
N GLN A 223 1.40 0.82 -1.71
CA GLN A 223 2.23 -0.26 -1.18
C GLN A 223 1.38 -1.46 -0.72
N CYS A 224 0.14 -1.23 -0.26
CA CYS A 224 -0.65 -2.27 0.41
C CYS A 224 -1.94 -2.67 -0.34
N ALA A 225 -2.49 -1.82 -1.23
CA ALA A 225 -3.78 -2.05 -1.86
C ALA A 225 -3.71 -2.35 -3.37
N ASP A 226 -4.78 -2.97 -3.88
CA ASP A 226 -4.95 -3.25 -5.30
C ASP A 226 -5.66 -2.09 -6.01
N ILE A 227 -6.62 -1.47 -5.32
CA ILE A 227 -7.44 -0.35 -5.80
C ILE A 227 -7.50 0.73 -4.73
N ILE A 228 -7.50 2.00 -5.16
CA ILE A 228 -7.65 3.16 -4.28
C ILE A 228 -9.01 3.83 -4.57
N ILE A 229 -9.76 4.20 -3.54
CA ILE A 229 -10.92 5.08 -3.64
C ILE A 229 -10.61 6.38 -2.89
N LEU A 230 -10.66 7.52 -3.58
CA LEU A 230 -10.60 8.84 -2.96
C LEU A 230 -12.03 9.38 -2.82
N ASP A 231 -12.45 9.62 -1.57
CA ASP A 231 -13.71 10.30 -1.27
C ASP A 231 -13.43 11.79 -1.00
N ALA A 232 -13.54 12.65 -2.01
CA ALA A 232 -13.14 14.07 -1.89
C ALA A 232 -13.91 14.81 -0.79
N TYR A 233 -13.28 15.75 -0.09
CA TYR A 233 -13.98 16.54 0.94
C TYR A 233 -15.06 17.42 0.29
N GLN A 234 -16.33 17.28 0.71
CA GLN A 234 -17.48 18.03 0.19
C GLN A 234 -17.49 18.20 -1.35
N CYS A 235 -17.26 19.43 -1.85
CA CYS A 235 -17.24 19.81 -3.26
C CYS A 235 -15.83 20.18 -3.76
N ASP A 236 -14.77 19.80 -3.03
CA ASP A 236 -13.38 20.11 -3.40
C ASP A 236 -13.00 19.57 -4.78
N ILE A 237 -12.03 20.23 -5.41
CA ILE A 237 -11.33 19.64 -6.56
C ILE A 237 -10.37 18.58 -6.03
N PRO A 238 -10.53 17.31 -6.41
CA PRO A 238 -9.59 16.27 -6.03
C PRO A 238 -8.31 16.43 -6.85
N TYR A 239 -7.21 16.90 -6.25
CA TYR A 239 -5.92 17.10 -6.94
C TYR A 239 -5.16 15.78 -7.17
N ILE A 240 -5.84 14.80 -7.78
CA ILE A 240 -5.29 13.51 -8.20
C ILE A 240 -5.57 13.28 -9.68
N GLU A 241 -4.56 12.84 -10.42
CA GLU A 241 -4.69 12.42 -11.81
C GLU A 241 -5.25 10.98 -11.86
N SER A 242 -6.46 10.83 -12.38
CA SER A 242 -7.12 9.54 -12.53
C SER A 242 -8.07 9.53 -13.74
N GLU A 243 -8.10 8.41 -14.47
CA GLU A 243 -9.04 8.15 -15.56
C GLU A 243 -10.47 7.81 -15.06
N PHE A 244 -10.61 7.51 -13.77
CA PHE A 244 -11.83 7.01 -13.14
C PHE A 244 -12.45 8.05 -12.18
N GLN A 245 -12.60 9.28 -12.66
CA GLN A 245 -13.29 10.34 -11.93
C GLN A 245 -14.81 10.26 -12.09
N PHE A 246 -15.52 10.28 -10.96
CA PHE A 246 -16.97 10.35 -10.85
C PHE A 246 -17.36 11.66 -10.20
N CYS A 247 -18.35 12.34 -10.76
CA CYS A 247 -19.01 13.46 -10.09
C CYS A 247 -20.45 13.08 -9.75
N VAL A 248 -20.79 13.14 -8.47
CA VAL A 248 -22.15 12.89 -7.98
C VAL A 248 -22.96 14.17 -8.04
N VAL A 249 -24.18 14.06 -8.56
CA VAL A 249 -25.14 15.15 -8.73
C VAL A 249 -26.53 14.65 -8.35
N SER A 250 -27.40 15.55 -7.91
CA SER A 250 -28.84 15.29 -7.83
C SER A 250 -29.58 16.08 -8.90
N SER A 251 -30.75 15.60 -9.32
CA SER A 251 -31.62 16.32 -10.28
C SER A 251 -31.88 17.76 -9.83
N GLU A 252 -32.11 17.96 -8.54
CA GLU A 252 -32.33 19.27 -7.93
C GLU A 252 -31.08 20.18 -8.02
N SER A 253 -29.90 19.64 -7.70
CA SER A 253 -28.64 20.39 -7.79
C SER A 253 -28.30 20.83 -9.22
N LEU A 254 -28.71 20.05 -10.23
CA LEU A 254 -28.54 20.40 -11.65
C LEU A 254 -29.51 21.48 -12.12
N LEU A 255 -30.72 21.54 -11.56
CA LEU A 255 -31.71 22.57 -11.89
C LEU A 255 -31.39 23.92 -11.25
N ARG A 256 -30.83 23.90 -10.03
CA ARG A 256 -30.51 25.11 -9.28
C ARG A 256 -29.01 25.17 -8.88
N PRO A 257 -28.08 25.05 -9.83
CA PRO A 257 -26.65 24.97 -9.52
C PRO A 257 -26.11 26.24 -8.88
N ARG A 258 -26.66 27.42 -9.22
CA ARG A 258 -26.23 28.70 -8.62
C ARG A 258 -26.53 28.82 -7.12
N VAL A 259 -27.54 28.11 -6.64
CA VAL A 259 -27.99 28.18 -5.24
C VAL A 259 -27.48 26.99 -4.44
N LEU A 260 -27.44 25.80 -5.06
CA LEU A 260 -27.12 24.56 -4.37
C LEU A 260 -25.66 24.12 -4.52
N SER A 261 -24.94 24.58 -5.55
CA SER A 261 -23.52 24.26 -5.71
C SER A 261 -22.66 25.17 -4.84
N LEU A 262 -21.66 24.58 -4.20
CA LEU A 262 -20.55 25.31 -3.60
C LEU A 262 -19.41 25.38 -4.60
N TRP A 263 -18.61 26.45 -4.57
CA TRP A 263 -17.36 26.48 -5.32
C TRP A 263 -16.40 25.42 -4.75
N PRO A 264 -15.74 24.59 -5.57
CA PRO A 264 -15.71 24.53 -7.04
C PRO A 264 -16.58 23.42 -7.68
N GLY A 265 -17.73 23.04 -7.13
CA GLY A 265 -18.54 21.90 -7.55
C GLY A 265 -18.93 21.85 -9.05
N LEU A 266 -19.16 23.00 -9.70
CA LEU A 266 -19.37 23.02 -11.16
C LEU A 266 -18.12 22.63 -11.95
N VAL A 267 -16.92 22.92 -11.44
CA VAL A 267 -15.65 22.46 -12.03
C VAL A 267 -15.61 20.93 -12.03
N ASN A 268 -16.01 20.28 -10.93
CA ASN A 268 -16.10 18.82 -10.84
C ASN A 268 -17.07 18.22 -11.87
N VAL A 269 -18.17 18.92 -12.16
CA VAL A 269 -19.14 18.53 -13.20
C VAL A 269 -18.57 18.70 -14.61
N HIS A 270 -17.72 19.67 -14.87
CA HIS A 270 -17.06 19.77 -16.18
C HIS A 270 -15.89 18.81 -16.32
N GLU A 271 -15.21 18.47 -15.22
CA GLU A 271 -13.99 17.66 -15.24
C GLU A 271 -14.27 16.16 -15.36
N ALA A 272 -15.17 15.62 -14.52
CA ALA A 272 -15.26 14.16 -14.40
C ALA A 272 -15.84 13.51 -15.67
N SER A 273 -15.20 12.47 -16.20
CA SER A 273 -15.71 11.74 -17.38
C SER A 273 -17.01 10.96 -17.11
N LYS A 274 -17.34 10.73 -15.84
CA LYS A 274 -18.50 9.93 -15.40
C LYS A 274 -19.35 10.73 -14.43
N LYS A 275 -20.67 10.70 -14.62
CA LYS A 275 -21.66 11.38 -13.78
C LYS A 275 -22.57 10.36 -13.12
N VAL A 276 -22.85 10.54 -11.84
CA VAL A 276 -23.85 9.74 -11.13
C VAL A 276 -24.95 10.66 -10.65
N VAL A 277 -26.13 10.49 -11.23
CA VAL A 277 -27.35 11.19 -10.82
C VAL A 277 -27.99 10.35 -9.73
N LEU A 278 -27.93 10.85 -8.49
CA LEU A 278 -28.53 10.20 -7.34
C LEU A 278 -29.84 10.90 -6.95
N THR A 279 -30.93 10.15 -6.92
CA THR A 279 -32.22 10.61 -6.39
C THR A 279 -32.38 10.24 -4.93
N ARG A 280 -33.06 11.09 -4.16
CA ARG A 280 -33.47 10.77 -2.78
C ARG A 280 -34.95 10.42 -2.77
N GLY A 281 -35.32 9.28 -2.18
CA GLY A 281 -36.71 8.89 -1.92
C GLY A 281 -37.59 8.55 -3.14
N GLN A 282 -37.21 8.95 -4.36
CA GLN A 282 -37.86 8.51 -5.59
C GLN A 282 -37.16 7.28 -6.15
N THR A 283 -37.95 6.23 -6.43
CA THR A 283 -37.49 4.98 -7.05
C THR A 283 -36.97 5.17 -8.47
N HIS A 284 -37.57 6.08 -9.26
CA HIS A 284 -37.12 6.37 -10.63
C HIS A 284 -37.31 7.84 -11.04
N LEU A 285 -36.34 8.36 -11.81
CA LEU A 285 -36.49 9.64 -12.52
C LEU A 285 -37.45 9.49 -13.71
N PRO A 286 -38.31 10.49 -13.98
CA PRO A 286 -39.12 10.52 -15.20
C PRO A 286 -38.25 10.48 -16.45
N LYS A 287 -38.67 9.77 -17.50
CA LYS A 287 -37.92 9.68 -18.78
C LYS A 287 -37.56 11.05 -19.37
N SER A 288 -38.47 12.02 -19.33
CA SER A 288 -38.19 13.38 -19.81
C SER A 288 -37.00 14.03 -19.10
N ARG A 289 -36.82 13.77 -17.81
CA ARG A 289 -35.68 14.28 -17.04
C ARG A 289 -34.38 13.56 -17.36
N ILE A 290 -34.45 12.26 -17.62
CA ILE A 290 -33.30 11.47 -18.09
C ILE A 290 -32.84 12.03 -19.44
N ASP A 291 -33.76 12.27 -20.37
CA ASP A 291 -33.45 12.82 -21.70
C ASP A 291 -32.84 14.23 -21.60
N GLU A 292 -33.33 15.09 -20.70
CA GLU A 292 -32.77 16.42 -20.41
C GLU A 292 -31.32 16.33 -19.89
N ILE A 293 -31.06 15.41 -18.94
CA ILE A 293 -29.74 15.24 -18.32
C ILE A 293 -28.75 14.61 -19.29
N ASP A 294 -29.17 13.60 -20.05
CA ASP A 294 -28.34 12.97 -21.09
C ASP A 294 -28.01 13.98 -22.21
N ALA A 295 -28.93 14.89 -22.54
CA ALA A 295 -28.66 15.99 -23.46
C ALA A 295 -27.67 17.04 -22.91
N LEU A 296 -27.65 17.24 -21.59
CA LEU A 296 -26.67 18.11 -20.91
C LEU A 296 -25.27 17.47 -20.89
N PHE A 297 -25.20 16.14 -20.75
CA PHE A 297 -23.96 15.38 -20.60
C PHE A 297 -23.63 14.47 -21.79
N LYS A 298 -23.86 14.94 -23.02
CA LYS A 298 -23.67 14.15 -24.25
C LYS A 298 -22.29 13.48 -24.38
N GLU A 299 -21.25 14.11 -23.87
CA GLU A 299 -19.87 13.64 -23.98
C GLU A 299 -19.42 12.79 -22.78
N ALA A 300 -20.26 12.68 -21.73
CA ALA A 300 -19.93 11.98 -20.49
C ALA A 300 -20.80 10.74 -20.29
N LYS A 301 -20.28 9.75 -19.58
CA LYS A 301 -21.07 8.57 -19.21
C LYS A 301 -21.92 8.89 -17.98
N VAL A 302 -23.24 8.82 -18.12
CA VAL A 302 -24.20 9.08 -17.03
C VAL A 302 -24.73 7.77 -16.45
N PHE A 303 -24.77 7.70 -15.12
CA PHE A 303 -25.37 6.62 -14.34
C PHE A 303 -26.51 7.20 -13.51
N TYR A 304 -27.59 6.43 -13.34
CA TYR A 304 -28.75 6.80 -12.56
C TYR A 304 -28.91 5.81 -11.42
N ALA A 305 -29.06 6.32 -10.20
CA ALA A 305 -29.29 5.51 -9.03
C ALA A 305 -30.20 6.24 -8.04
N SER A 306 -30.82 5.49 -7.12
CA SER A 306 -31.65 6.05 -6.05
C SER A 306 -31.06 5.69 -4.69
N SER A 307 -31.10 6.64 -3.77
CA SER A 307 -30.83 6.39 -2.36
C SER A 307 -32.11 5.93 -1.69
N GLN A 308 -32.14 4.67 -1.27
CA GLN A 308 -33.25 4.04 -0.55
C GLN A 308 -32.77 3.70 0.86
N TYR A 309 -33.59 3.97 1.86
CA TYR A 309 -33.23 3.60 3.22
C TYR A 309 -33.54 2.12 3.44
N ASP A 310 -32.63 1.44 4.13
CA ASP A 310 -32.83 0.07 4.56
C ASP A 310 -32.23 -0.14 5.97
N PHE A 311 -32.52 -1.30 6.57
CA PHE A 311 -31.99 -1.68 7.88
C PHE A 311 -30.71 -2.51 7.74
N ASP A 312 -29.62 -2.05 8.35
CA ASP A 312 -28.34 -2.76 8.31
C ASP A 312 -28.39 -4.01 9.21
N GLY A 313 -28.36 -5.20 8.60
CA GLY A 313 -28.20 -6.48 9.30
C GLY A 313 -29.34 -6.92 10.23
N VAL A 314 -30.49 -6.23 10.22
CA VAL A 314 -31.62 -6.58 11.09
C VAL A 314 -32.59 -7.53 10.39
N ALA A 315 -32.84 -8.69 11.01
CA ALA A 315 -33.83 -9.63 10.50
C ALA A 315 -35.23 -8.98 10.50
N THR A 316 -35.96 -9.11 9.39
CA THR A 316 -37.35 -8.60 9.20
C THR A 316 -38.27 -8.97 10.37
N SER A 317 -38.04 -10.14 11.00
CA SER A 317 -38.77 -10.63 12.17
C SER A 317 -38.66 -9.72 13.40
N THR A 318 -37.66 -8.86 13.47
CA THR A 318 -37.43 -7.94 14.61
C THR A 318 -38.44 -6.80 14.63
N ILE A 319 -38.98 -6.41 13.47
CA ILE A 319 -39.95 -5.31 13.33
C ILE A 319 -41.37 -5.85 13.14
N PHE A 320 -41.51 -7.00 12.48
CA PHE A 320 -42.80 -7.60 12.16
C PHE A 320 -43.64 -7.84 13.44
N GLY A 321 -44.83 -7.25 13.49
CA GLY A 321 -45.77 -7.38 14.61
C GLY A 321 -45.44 -6.55 15.86
N GLN A 322 -44.34 -5.79 15.87
CA GLN A 322 -43.92 -4.97 17.01
C GLN A 322 -44.57 -3.59 17.01
N LYS A 323 -44.71 -3.00 18.20
CA LYS A 323 -45.07 -1.58 18.35
C LYS A 323 -43.83 -0.72 18.21
N VAL A 324 -43.83 0.19 17.24
CA VAL A 324 -42.63 0.93 16.87
C VAL A 324 -42.78 2.44 17.03
N MET A 325 -41.70 3.09 17.47
CA MET A 325 -41.59 4.55 17.46
C MET A 325 -40.68 4.97 16.31
N THR A 326 -41.08 6.00 15.55
CA THR A 326 -40.33 6.44 14.36
C THR A 326 -39.68 7.80 14.58
N ILE A 327 -38.42 7.90 14.19
CA ILE A 327 -37.59 9.10 14.38
C ILE A 327 -36.90 9.45 13.06
N ASP A 328 -37.12 10.67 12.56
CA ASP A 328 -36.51 11.14 11.32
C ASP A 328 -35.79 12.48 11.47
N TYR A 329 -34.85 12.76 10.56
CA TYR A 329 -34.40 14.14 10.37
C TYR A 329 -35.55 15.02 9.85
N SER A 330 -35.55 16.29 10.23
CA SER A 330 -36.56 17.26 9.78
C SER A 330 -36.63 17.46 8.25
N GLU A 331 -35.55 17.13 7.54
CA GLU A 331 -35.46 17.16 6.07
C GLU A 331 -35.97 15.86 5.38
N ASP A 332 -36.05 14.75 6.12
CA ASP A 332 -36.31 13.39 5.62
C ASP A 332 -37.53 12.75 6.31
N ILE A 333 -38.61 13.54 6.46
CA ILE A 333 -39.78 13.14 7.24
C ILE A 333 -40.51 11.97 6.57
N GLY A 334 -40.79 10.93 7.35
CA GLY A 334 -41.65 9.81 6.95
C GLY A 334 -40.90 8.59 6.45
N ILE A 335 -39.56 8.61 6.43
CA ILE A 335 -38.73 7.49 6.00
C ILE A 335 -38.82 6.34 6.99
N SER A 336 -38.58 6.61 8.28
CA SER A 336 -38.69 5.59 9.33
C SER A 336 -40.11 5.02 9.44
N ASN A 337 -41.11 5.86 9.17
CA ASN A 337 -42.51 5.46 9.14
C ASN A 337 -42.83 4.55 7.96
N GLN A 338 -42.34 4.90 6.76
CA GLN A 338 -42.49 4.06 5.58
C GLN A 338 -41.84 2.70 5.80
N LEU A 339 -40.63 2.65 6.36
CA LEU A 339 -39.94 1.40 6.67
C LEU A 339 -40.67 0.57 7.72
N ALA A 340 -41.15 1.19 8.80
CA ALA A 340 -41.97 0.52 9.81
C ALA A 340 -43.17 -0.21 9.18
N VAL A 341 -43.89 0.46 8.27
CA VAL A 341 -45.03 -0.12 7.56
C VAL A 341 -44.59 -1.23 6.61
N THR A 342 -43.55 -0.99 5.81
CA THR A 342 -43.02 -1.97 4.84
C THR A 342 -42.59 -3.28 5.51
N TYR A 343 -42.00 -3.20 6.71
CA TYR A 343 -41.53 -4.34 7.48
C TYR A 343 -42.60 -4.94 8.42
N GLY A 344 -43.85 -4.45 8.36
CA GLY A 344 -45.00 -5.07 9.02
C GLY A 344 -45.13 -4.79 10.53
N ALA A 345 -44.71 -3.60 10.99
CA ALA A 345 -44.98 -3.15 12.36
C ALA A 345 -46.49 -3.19 12.66
N SER A 346 -46.87 -3.61 13.88
CA SER A 346 -48.28 -3.72 14.28
C SER A 346 -48.91 -2.37 14.59
N GLU A 347 -48.14 -1.45 15.17
CA GLU A 347 -48.58 -0.11 15.55
C GLU A 347 -47.40 0.88 15.49
N ILE A 348 -47.66 2.10 15.02
CA ILE A 348 -46.68 3.21 15.09
C ILE A 348 -47.09 4.14 16.23
N VAL A 349 -46.35 4.07 17.33
CA VAL A 349 -46.62 4.81 18.55
C VAL A 349 -46.16 6.26 18.39
N THR A 350 -47.07 7.19 18.68
CA THR A 350 -46.78 8.62 18.63
C THR A 350 -46.51 9.14 20.04
N PRO A 351 -45.34 9.75 20.31
CA PRO A 351 -45.05 10.28 21.64
C PRO A 351 -45.93 11.49 21.98
N SER A 352 -46.12 11.77 23.26
CA SER A 352 -46.93 12.90 23.73
C SER A 352 -46.29 14.25 23.36
N GLN A 353 -47.06 15.13 22.69
CA GLN A 353 -46.60 16.45 22.24
C GLN A 353 -46.23 17.42 23.38
N SER A 354 -46.69 17.16 24.61
CA SER A 354 -46.52 18.07 25.76
C SER A 354 -45.07 18.24 26.24
N ASN A 355 -44.14 17.43 25.73
CA ASN A 355 -42.75 17.35 26.19
C ASN A 355 -41.71 17.58 25.07
N ALA A 356 -42.09 18.10 23.90
CA ALA A 356 -41.13 18.38 22.83
C ALA A 356 -40.28 19.62 23.17
N GLY A 357 -39.02 19.40 23.58
CA GLY A 357 -38.05 20.47 23.81
C GLY A 357 -37.57 21.10 22.49
N GLU A 358 -36.74 22.14 22.59
CA GLU A 358 -36.16 22.83 21.43
C GLU A 358 -35.38 21.83 20.54
N GLY A 359 -35.55 21.94 19.22
CA GLY A 359 -34.92 21.05 18.22
C GLY A 359 -35.65 19.73 17.94
N VAL A 360 -36.71 19.36 18.67
CA VAL A 360 -37.51 18.15 18.40
C VAL A 360 -38.98 18.51 18.17
N THR A 361 -39.60 18.00 17.10
CA THR A 361 -41.02 18.23 16.82
C THR A 361 -41.72 16.95 16.38
N VAL A 362 -42.96 16.73 16.81
CA VAL A 362 -43.75 15.57 16.39
C VAL A 362 -44.63 15.98 15.21
N LYS A 363 -44.33 15.44 14.01
CA LYS A 363 -45.11 15.69 12.78
C LYS A 363 -45.85 14.43 12.38
N GLY A 364 -47.17 14.44 12.55
CA GLY A 364 -48.00 13.24 12.34
C GLY A 364 -47.67 12.15 13.36
N ARG A 365 -47.29 10.95 12.88
CA ARG A 365 -46.88 9.80 13.72
C ARG A 365 -45.37 9.66 13.89
N THR A 366 -44.60 10.66 13.46
CA THR A 366 -43.13 10.60 13.41
C THR A 366 -42.53 11.72 14.23
N THR A 367 -41.56 11.35 15.06
CA THR A 367 -40.73 12.31 15.79
C THR A 367 -39.68 12.83 14.84
N THR A 368 -39.61 14.13 14.66
CA THR A 368 -38.64 14.76 13.76
C THR A 368 -37.65 15.57 14.58
N VAL A 369 -36.38 15.44 14.24
CA VAL A 369 -35.30 16.14 14.93
C VAL A 369 -34.64 17.09 13.95
N SER A 370 -34.59 18.35 14.35
CA SER A 370 -33.88 19.41 13.65
C SER A 370 -32.49 19.53 14.24
N ILE A 371 -31.65 18.55 13.95
CA ILE A 371 -30.20 18.63 14.16
C ILE A 371 -29.53 18.84 12.80
N PRO A 372 -28.41 19.58 12.73
CA PRO A 372 -27.53 19.51 11.58
C PRO A 372 -27.21 18.02 11.38
N ARG A 373 -27.61 17.43 10.24
CA ARG A 373 -27.15 16.07 9.86
C ARG A 373 -25.64 16.04 9.98
N ALA A 374 -25.06 14.86 10.21
CA ALA A 374 -23.62 14.67 10.09
C ALA A 374 -23.04 15.48 8.92
N VAL A 375 -22.37 16.58 9.24
CA VAL A 375 -21.72 17.50 8.31
C VAL A 375 -20.25 17.25 8.52
N SER A 376 -19.45 17.18 7.46
CA SER A 376 -18.03 17.48 7.65
C SER A 376 -17.92 18.80 8.43
N PRO A 377 -17.16 18.85 9.54
CA PRO A 377 -17.45 19.77 10.64
C PRO A 377 -17.34 21.24 10.20
N LEU A 378 -18.35 22.03 10.58
CA LEU A 378 -18.13 23.45 10.84
C LEU A 378 -17.32 23.56 12.15
N PRO A 379 -16.39 24.53 12.26
CA PRO A 379 -15.35 24.55 13.30
C PRO A 379 -15.90 24.57 14.75
N ILE A 380 -15.27 23.80 15.63
CA ILE A 380 -15.65 23.54 17.04
C ILE A 380 -15.38 24.78 17.93
N PRO A 381 -16.12 25.01 19.03
CA PRO A 381 -15.80 26.02 20.06
C PRO A 381 -14.67 25.58 20.98
N GLN A 382 -13.94 26.57 21.50
CA GLN A 382 -12.82 26.41 22.43
C GLN A 382 -13.21 25.60 23.68
N LEU A 383 -12.39 24.62 24.04
CA LEU A 383 -12.41 23.98 25.35
C LEU A 383 -11.90 24.97 26.42
N PRO A 384 -12.50 25.01 27.63
CA PRO A 384 -11.96 25.77 28.73
C PRO A 384 -10.61 25.20 29.18
N SER A 385 -9.67 26.10 29.47
CA SER A 385 -8.30 25.80 29.89
C SER A 385 -8.25 24.83 31.07
N GLN A 386 -7.72 23.62 30.85
CA GLN A 386 -7.25 22.76 31.93
C GLN A 386 -5.82 23.16 32.30
N THR A 387 -5.70 24.16 33.16
CA THR A 387 -4.66 24.11 34.19
C THR A 387 -5.13 23.15 35.26
N ASP A 388 -4.21 22.32 35.75
CA ASP A 388 -4.36 21.29 36.80
C ASP A 388 -4.66 19.88 36.28
N LEU A 389 -3.58 19.17 35.93
CA LEU A 389 -3.30 17.79 36.35
C LEU A 389 -1.89 17.39 35.86
N ALA A 390 -0.89 17.79 36.65
CA ALA A 390 0.37 17.05 36.69
C ALA A 390 0.09 15.68 37.33
N VAL A 391 0.74 14.62 36.82
CA VAL A 391 1.34 13.48 37.54
C VAL A 391 1.34 12.21 36.66
N ASN A 392 2.56 11.82 36.29
CA ASN A 392 3.13 10.49 36.09
C ASN A 392 2.69 9.59 34.92
N SER A 393 3.60 9.46 33.94
CA SER A 393 4.04 8.11 33.54
C SER A 393 5.57 8.06 33.41
N SER A 394 6.10 7.04 34.08
CA SER A 394 7.48 6.67 34.37
C SER A 394 8.31 6.36 33.13
N MET A 395 9.47 7.02 33.01
CA MET A 395 10.61 6.57 32.22
C MET A 395 11.68 6.13 33.22
N GLU A 396 11.80 4.82 33.45
CA GLU A 396 12.84 4.24 34.30
C GLU A 396 14.19 4.34 33.58
N SER A 397 15.05 5.20 34.11
CA SER A 397 16.49 5.22 33.89
C SER A 397 17.14 4.11 34.68
N PHE A 398 17.84 3.19 34.02
CA PHE A 398 18.83 2.33 34.67
C PHE A 398 20.25 2.71 34.22
N SER A 399 20.95 3.32 35.17
CA SER A 399 22.39 3.58 35.21
C SER A 399 23.18 2.29 35.45
N PHE A 400 24.34 2.17 34.82
CA PHE A 400 25.42 1.30 35.29
C PHE A 400 26.63 2.16 35.68
N GLU A 401 27.12 1.94 36.90
CA GLU A 401 28.25 2.60 37.54
C GLU A 401 29.61 2.06 37.07
N GLY A 402 30.59 2.96 37.03
CA GLY A 402 31.90 2.78 37.70
C GLY A 402 32.97 1.92 37.04
N GLY A 403 34.13 2.53 36.73
CA GLY A 403 35.36 1.78 36.49
C GLY A 403 36.52 2.52 35.82
N ASP A 404 37.12 3.45 36.55
CA ASP A 404 38.56 3.78 36.60
C ASP A 404 39.45 3.96 35.35
N SER A 405 39.97 5.20 35.26
CA SER A 405 41.39 5.56 35.17
C SER A 405 42.23 5.36 33.88
N SER A 406 42.94 6.46 33.57
CA SER A 406 44.25 6.58 32.91
C SER A 406 44.35 6.72 31.38
N GLU A 407 45.02 7.82 30.98
CA GLU A 407 45.99 7.93 29.87
C GLU A 407 45.45 7.76 28.43
N LEU A 408 45.49 8.74 27.52
CA LEU A 408 46.69 9.43 27.02
C LEU A 408 46.33 10.64 26.14
N LEU A 409 47.17 11.68 26.28
CA LEU A 409 47.37 12.78 25.32
C LEU A 409 48.35 12.34 24.20
N ASN A 410 48.30 13.06 23.07
CA ASN A 410 49.21 13.07 21.90
C ASN A 410 48.88 11.99 20.82
N TYR A 411 48.90 12.24 19.51
CA TYR A 411 49.75 13.10 18.67
C TYR A 411 49.01 13.51 17.37
N ALA A 412 49.33 14.69 16.86
CA ALA A 412 48.97 15.17 15.53
C ALA A 412 49.93 14.66 14.43
N THR A 413 49.45 14.50 13.19
CA THR A 413 50.13 14.82 11.89
C THR A 413 49.16 14.50 10.72
N GLY A 414 48.65 15.48 9.95
CA GLY A 414 49.05 15.81 8.56
C GLY A 414 48.15 15.11 7.51
N SER A 415 47.63 15.68 6.41
CA SER A 415 47.88 16.90 5.62
C SER A 415 46.78 17.10 4.54
N LEU A 416 46.22 18.32 4.44
CA LEU A 416 45.76 19.19 3.30
C LEU A 416 45.55 18.63 1.84
N PRO A 417 44.92 19.36 0.86
CA PRO A 417 44.23 20.67 0.87
C PRO A 417 42.92 20.79 0.01
N SER A 418 42.13 21.86 0.15
CA SER A 418 41.67 22.66 -1.02
C SER A 418 41.00 24.00 -0.66
N HIS A 419 41.64 25.05 -1.19
CA HIS A 419 41.21 26.39 -1.61
C HIS A 419 39.91 27.03 -1.07
N ILE A 420 40.12 28.10 -0.30
CA ILE A 420 39.17 29.18 0.00
C ILE A 420 39.63 30.45 -0.76
N VAL A 421 38.69 31.13 -1.43
CA VAL A 421 38.79 32.53 -1.85
C VAL A 421 37.77 33.32 -1.01
N PRO A 422 38.12 34.48 -0.40
CA PRO A 422 37.22 35.19 0.51
C PRO A 422 36.36 36.22 -0.23
N VAL A 423 35.09 36.36 0.18
CA VAL A 423 34.28 37.55 -0.14
C VAL A 423 33.85 38.21 1.17
N SER A 424 34.08 39.51 1.18
CA SER A 424 33.93 40.51 2.23
C SER A 424 32.56 40.59 2.88
N SER A 425 32.61 40.85 4.19
CA SER A 425 31.61 41.42 5.08
C SER A 425 30.61 42.40 4.42
N LEU A 426 29.33 42.05 4.49
CA LEU A 426 28.18 42.95 4.38
C LEU A 426 27.30 42.68 5.59
N GLU A 427 27.17 43.69 6.46
CA GLU A 427 26.29 43.72 7.61
C GLU A 427 24.83 43.53 7.14
N ILE A 428 24.15 42.53 7.69
CA ILE A 428 22.70 42.34 7.54
C ILE A 428 22.08 42.70 8.89
N SER A 429 21.28 43.77 8.87
CA SER A 429 20.43 44.21 9.98
C SER A 429 19.35 43.17 10.29
N ASP A 430 19.23 42.78 11.57
CA ASP A 430 18.15 41.97 12.14
C ASP A 430 16.76 42.61 11.93
N PRO A 431 15.73 41.87 11.46
CA PRO A 431 14.34 42.31 11.53
C PRO A 431 13.65 41.61 12.71
N LYS A 432 13.81 42.14 13.92
CA LYS A 432 13.07 41.70 15.13
C LYS A 432 11.94 42.66 15.55
N SER A 433 11.64 43.70 14.78
CA SER A 433 10.69 44.75 15.21
C SER A 433 9.23 44.57 14.74
N ASP A 434 8.95 43.81 13.69
CA ASP A 434 7.65 43.99 12.99
C ASP A 434 6.47 43.11 13.47
N ILE A 435 6.66 42.27 14.50
CA ILE A 435 5.60 41.38 15.01
C ILE A 435 4.85 42.00 16.20
N ASN A 436 5.51 42.82 17.02
CA ASN A 436 4.88 43.38 18.22
C ASN A 436 4.01 44.62 17.94
N ASP A 437 4.28 45.36 16.87
CA ASP A 437 3.52 46.58 16.54
C ASP A 437 2.14 46.30 15.92
N VAL A 438 1.86 45.07 15.48
CA VAL A 438 0.57 44.71 14.87
C VAL A 438 -0.41 44.12 15.89
N LEU A 439 0.07 43.66 17.05
CA LEU A 439 -0.76 43.06 18.09
C LEU A 439 -1.41 44.07 19.04
N ASN A 440 -0.96 45.33 19.05
CA ASN A 440 -1.41 46.34 20.01
C ASN A 440 -2.44 47.36 19.48
N GLU A 441 -2.83 47.32 18.19
CA GLU A 441 -3.74 48.32 17.59
C GLU A 441 -5.21 47.84 17.43
N GLU A 442 -5.57 46.62 17.83
CA GLU A 442 -6.96 46.11 17.69
C GLU A 442 -7.83 46.28 18.96
N GLU A 443 -7.32 46.91 20.04
CA GLU A 443 -8.08 47.19 21.27
C GLU A 443 -8.37 48.68 21.48
N SER A 444 -9.03 49.37 20.54
CA SER A 444 -9.79 50.58 20.90
C SER A 444 -10.72 51.03 19.78
N GLU A 445 -12.01 50.69 19.87
CA GLU A 445 -13.11 51.52 19.34
C GLU A 445 -14.46 50.97 19.83
N ASN A 446 -15.03 51.65 20.84
CA ASN A 446 -16.40 51.47 21.33
C ASN A 446 -17.30 52.49 20.63
N GLU A 447 -18.34 52.07 19.90
CA GLU A 447 -19.54 52.88 19.59
C GLU A 447 -20.73 51.97 19.16
N PRO A 448 -22.00 52.44 19.21
CA PRO A 448 -23.08 51.79 19.97
C PRO A 448 -23.95 50.79 19.18
N GLU A 449 -24.48 49.80 19.93
CA GLU A 449 -25.42 48.79 19.46
C GLU A 449 -26.73 49.37 18.94
N GLN A 450 -27.02 49.14 17.67
CA GLN A 450 -28.39 49.14 17.14
C GLN A 450 -28.64 47.85 16.33
N ASN A 451 -29.48 46.99 16.92
CA ASN A 451 -30.27 45.90 16.33
C ASN A 451 -29.83 45.38 14.96
N ARG A 452 -29.02 44.32 14.96
CA ARG A 452 -28.92 43.38 13.83
C ARG A 452 -29.02 41.96 14.37
N THR A 453 -29.96 41.20 13.81
CA THR A 453 -30.17 39.78 14.05
C THR A 453 -28.87 39.00 13.85
N GLU A 454 -28.33 38.44 14.93
CA GLU A 454 -27.13 37.63 14.92
C GLU A 454 -27.39 36.29 14.22
N SER A 455 -26.43 35.88 13.38
CA SER A 455 -26.36 34.51 12.85
C SER A 455 -25.65 33.65 13.90
N PRO A 456 -26.12 32.42 14.18
CA PRO A 456 -25.65 31.66 15.34
C PRO A 456 -24.15 31.30 15.22
N THR A 457 -23.42 31.48 16.31
CA THR A 457 -22.02 31.05 16.50
C THR A 457 -21.95 29.52 16.67
N ASN A 458 -20.80 28.90 16.36
CA ASN A 458 -20.65 27.44 16.39
C ASN A 458 -20.74 26.80 17.79
N SER A 459 -20.57 27.57 18.87
CA SER A 459 -20.89 27.13 20.25
C SER A 459 -22.36 26.83 20.39
N ASN A 460 -23.20 27.72 19.87
CA ASN A 460 -24.64 27.55 19.90
C ASN A 460 -25.07 26.33 19.08
N VAL A 461 -24.40 26.00 17.96
CA VAL A 461 -24.78 24.86 17.10
C VAL A 461 -24.52 23.50 17.75
N LEU A 462 -23.39 23.33 18.45
CA LEU A 462 -23.08 22.09 19.19
C LEU A 462 -23.93 21.95 20.44
N ASP A 463 -24.17 23.06 21.15
CA ASP A 463 -25.06 23.10 22.31
C ASP A 463 -26.51 22.82 21.91
N GLU A 464 -26.99 23.38 20.80
CA GLU A 464 -28.30 23.11 20.20
C GLU A 464 -28.43 21.64 19.75
N ARG A 465 -27.39 21.06 19.14
CA ARG A 465 -27.37 19.64 18.74
C ARG A 465 -27.45 18.72 19.96
N ASN A 466 -26.62 18.97 20.97
CA ASN A 466 -26.61 18.17 22.20
C ASN A 466 -27.92 18.33 22.98
N ALA A 467 -28.48 19.53 23.04
CA ALA A 467 -29.80 19.78 23.61
C ALA A 467 -30.90 19.01 22.88
N ALA A 468 -30.90 19.02 21.54
CA ALA A 468 -31.87 18.28 20.74
C ALA A 468 -31.75 16.76 20.92
N LEU A 469 -30.52 16.21 20.98
CA LEU A 469 -30.29 14.78 21.24
C LEU A 469 -30.66 14.36 22.67
N ASN A 470 -30.40 15.20 23.67
CA ASN A 470 -30.82 14.97 25.05
C ASN A 470 -32.35 15.03 25.17
N ASN A 471 -33.00 16.00 24.52
CA ASN A 471 -34.47 16.06 24.45
C ASN A 471 -35.05 14.82 23.78
N LEU A 472 -34.43 14.33 22.71
CA LEU A 472 -34.81 13.11 22.02
C LEU A 472 -34.70 11.89 22.94
N SER A 473 -33.59 11.74 23.66
CA SER A 473 -33.38 10.65 24.61
C SER A 473 -34.46 10.60 25.69
N ARG A 474 -34.85 11.77 26.21
CA ARG A 474 -35.92 11.90 27.21
C ARG A 474 -37.27 11.45 26.65
N ILE A 475 -37.63 11.89 25.45
CA ILE A 475 -38.88 11.49 24.79
C ILE A 475 -38.91 9.97 24.56
N ILE A 476 -37.81 9.39 24.09
CA ILE A 476 -37.70 7.95 23.87
C ILE A 476 -37.90 7.17 25.17
N ASN A 477 -37.21 7.57 26.24
CA ASN A 477 -37.27 6.90 27.53
C ASN A 477 -38.65 7.07 28.23
N GLU A 478 -39.32 8.21 28.04
CA GLU A 478 -40.66 8.47 28.59
C GLU A 478 -41.78 7.74 27.82
N THR A 479 -41.52 7.30 26.58
CA THR A 479 -42.54 6.65 25.75
C THR A 479 -42.74 5.19 26.18
N LYS A 480 -43.89 4.94 26.81
CA LYS A 480 -44.37 3.60 27.21
C LYS A 480 -44.97 2.85 26.02
N ASP A 481 -45.04 1.52 26.12
CA ASP A 481 -45.64 0.62 25.11
C ASP A 481 -44.98 0.69 23.72
N VAL A 482 -43.65 0.80 23.67
CA VAL A 482 -42.83 0.72 22.45
C VAL A 482 -41.79 -0.38 22.62
N ASP A 483 -41.78 -1.32 21.67
CA ASP A 483 -40.88 -2.46 21.63
C ASP A 483 -39.58 -2.13 20.87
N VAL A 484 -39.71 -1.34 19.79
CA VAL A 484 -38.60 -1.03 18.88
C VAL A 484 -38.64 0.44 18.44
N ILE A 485 -37.48 1.09 18.38
CA ILE A 485 -37.34 2.45 17.87
C ILE A 485 -36.66 2.36 16.51
N ILE A 486 -37.28 2.93 15.49
CA ILE A 486 -36.72 3.04 14.15
C ILE A 486 -36.27 4.47 13.94
N SER A 487 -34.99 4.67 13.68
CA SER A 487 -34.41 6.01 13.50
C SER A 487 -33.63 6.12 12.20
N SER A 488 -33.96 7.09 11.35
CA SER A 488 -33.10 7.48 10.22
C SER A 488 -31.95 8.42 10.65
N ILE A 489 -31.91 8.77 11.94
CA ILE A 489 -30.81 9.54 12.54
C ILE A 489 -29.68 8.57 12.89
N ASN A 490 -28.69 8.48 12.00
CA ASN A 490 -27.52 7.61 12.14
C ASN A 490 -26.46 8.14 13.13
N THR A 491 -26.90 8.77 14.22
CA THR A 491 -26.04 9.31 15.28
C THR A 491 -26.42 8.63 16.59
N PRO A 492 -25.45 8.19 17.41
CA PRO A 492 -25.75 7.64 18.73
C PRO A 492 -26.55 8.66 19.56
N ILE A 493 -27.67 8.22 20.13
CA ILE A 493 -28.49 9.05 21.01
C ILE A 493 -28.01 8.80 22.45
N PRO A 494 -27.40 9.79 23.12
CA PRO A 494 -26.86 9.61 24.47
C PRO A 494 -27.98 9.39 25.49
N GLY A 495 -27.72 8.61 26.55
CA GLY A 495 -28.65 8.46 27.67
C GLY A 495 -29.90 7.60 27.42
N LEU A 496 -29.90 6.79 26.36
CA LEU A 496 -30.97 5.82 26.10
C LEU A 496 -31.03 4.71 27.16
N ASP A 497 -32.24 4.32 27.55
CA ASP A 497 -32.48 3.14 28.39
C ASP A 497 -31.97 1.86 27.66
N PRO A 498 -31.09 1.05 28.28
CA PRO A 498 -30.56 -0.18 27.68
C PRO A 498 -31.62 -1.21 27.26
N THR A 499 -32.83 -1.12 27.79
CA THR A 499 -33.95 -2.02 27.44
C THR A 499 -34.65 -1.66 26.14
N LYS A 500 -34.39 -0.46 25.59
CA LYS A 500 -35.00 0.03 24.35
C LYS A 500 -34.14 -0.35 23.15
N LEU A 501 -34.67 -1.19 22.25
CA LEU A 501 -34.00 -1.56 21.01
C LEU A 501 -34.11 -0.43 19.97
N VAL A 502 -32.98 0.13 19.55
CA VAL A 502 -32.93 1.12 18.46
C VAL A 502 -32.37 0.48 17.19
N ILE A 503 -33.14 0.52 16.12
CA ILE A 503 -32.75 0.12 14.77
C ILE A 503 -32.49 1.39 13.95
N TYR A 504 -31.29 1.49 13.40
CA TYR A 504 -30.92 2.60 12.54
C TYR A 504 -31.17 2.26 11.08
N ALA A 505 -31.85 3.16 10.37
CA ALA A 505 -32.06 3.09 8.94
C ALA A 505 -30.95 3.84 8.20
N THR A 506 -30.20 3.15 7.37
CA THR A 506 -29.11 3.73 6.58
C THR A 506 -29.50 3.86 5.11
N PRO A 507 -29.14 4.98 4.46
CA PRO A 507 -29.37 5.13 3.04
C PRO A 507 -28.39 4.24 2.25
N GLU A 508 -28.93 3.33 1.44
CA GLU A 508 -28.21 2.49 0.49
C GLU A 508 -28.46 2.90 -0.97
N ILE A 509 -27.49 2.59 -1.84
CA ILE A 509 -27.63 2.85 -3.26
C ILE A 509 -28.39 1.69 -3.90
N ASN A 510 -29.55 2.00 -4.46
CA ASN A 510 -30.26 1.13 -5.38
C ASN A 510 -29.97 1.56 -6.83
N ASP A 511 -29.19 0.74 -7.54
CA ASP A 511 -28.87 0.89 -8.96
C ASP A 511 -29.95 0.19 -9.81
N SER A 512 -30.93 0.96 -10.25
CA SER A 512 -32.13 0.41 -10.90
C SER A 512 -31.85 -0.32 -12.21
N ASP A 513 -30.79 0.05 -12.93
CA ASP A 513 -30.45 -0.51 -14.24
C ASP A 513 -29.29 -1.52 -14.16
N GLY A 514 -28.69 -1.72 -12.98
CA GLY A 514 -27.50 -2.54 -12.77
C GLY A 514 -26.25 -2.06 -13.53
N LYS A 515 -26.30 -0.86 -14.15
CA LYS A 515 -25.20 -0.33 -14.99
C LYS A 515 -24.00 0.09 -14.16
N LEU A 516 -24.27 0.62 -12.96
CA LEU A 516 -23.25 1.05 -12.02
C LEU A 516 -22.56 -0.18 -11.40
N TYR A 517 -23.35 -1.17 -10.98
CA TYR A 517 -22.88 -2.48 -10.52
C TYR A 517 -22.01 -3.17 -11.58
N LYS A 518 -22.52 -3.28 -12.81
CA LYS A 518 -21.77 -3.89 -13.92
C LYS A 518 -20.44 -3.17 -14.17
N TRP A 519 -20.45 -1.84 -14.14
CA TRP A 519 -19.22 -1.07 -14.35
C TRP A 519 -18.18 -1.33 -13.26
N ILE A 520 -18.57 -1.41 -11.98
CA ILE A 520 -17.62 -1.63 -10.90
C ILE A 520 -17.09 -3.06 -10.88
N VAL A 521 -17.89 -4.07 -11.26
CA VAL A 521 -17.44 -5.46 -11.43
C VAL A 521 -16.47 -5.58 -12.60
N ASP A 522 -16.80 -4.99 -13.75
CA ASP A 522 -15.89 -4.91 -14.90
C ASP A 522 -14.60 -4.17 -14.53
N PHE A 523 -14.69 -3.16 -13.65
CA PHE A 523 -13.55 -2.47 -13.10
C PHE A 523 -12.73 -3.37 -12.17
N ALA A 524 -13.34 -4.19 -11.32
CA ALA A 524 -12.62 -5.08 -10.40
C ALA A 524 -11.75 -6.11 -11.14
N ASN A 525 -12.14 -6.48 -12.36
CA ASN A 525 -11.40 -7.45 -13.16
C ASN A 525 -9.94 -7.00 -13.39
N PRO A 526 -8.97 -7.90 -13.14
CA PRO A 526 -7.57 -7.58 -13.35
C PRO A 526 -7.31 -7.31 -14.84
N LYS A 527 -6.48 -6.30 -15.13
CA LYS A 527 -5.90 -6.18 -16.47
C LYS A 527 -5.00 -7.39 -16.71
N SER A 528 -4.89 -7.83 -17.97
CA SER A 528 -3.88 -8.82 -18.36
C SER A 528 -2.50 -8.35 -17.86
N PRO A 529 -1.74 -9.18 -17.14
CA PRO A 529 -0.39 -8.84 -16.69
C PRO A 529 0.46 -8.32 -17.86
N PRO A 530 1.29 -7.28 -17.63
CA PRO A 530 1.97 -6.55 -18.71
C PRO A 530 2.92 -7.44 -19.53
N LEU A 531 3.51 -8.47 -18.90
CA LEU A 531 4.45 -9.38 -19.55
C LEU A 531 3.82 -10.69 -20.02
N GLN A 532 2.52 -10.90 -19.77
CA GLN A 532 1.86 -12.16 -20.15
C GLN A 532 2.01 -12.40 -21.67
N LYS A 533 1.63 -11.41 -22.48
CA LYS A 533 1.74 -11.50 -23.95
C LYS A 533 3.19 -11.66 -24.44
N HIS A 534 4.15 -11.11 -23.70
CA HIS A 534 5.56 -11.25 -24.05
C HIS A 534 5.99 -12.72 -23.93
N PHE A 535 5.71 -13.36 -22.80
CA PHE A 535 6.08 -14.77 -22.61
C PHE A 535 5.26 -15.73 -23.49
N GLU A 536 3.98 -15.43 -23.75
CA GLU A 536 3.19 -16.16 -24.76
C GLU A 536 3.86 -16.11 -26.14
N ALA A 537 4.30 -14.94 -26.58
CA ALA A 537 5.01 -14.78 -27.85
C ALA A 537 6.38 -15.50 -27.86
N GLN A 538 7.11 -15.52 -26.74
CA GLN A 538 8.37 -16.27 -26.64
C GLN A 538 8.13 -17.78 -26.80
N VAL A 539 7.04 -18.32 -26.24
CA VAL A 539 6.64 -19.72 -26.48
C VAL A 539 6.39 -19.95 -27.96
N ASP A 540 5.62 -19.08 -28.62
CA ASP A 540 5.31 -19.23 -30.05
C ASP A 540 6.57 -19.25 -30.92
N ILE A 541 7.54 -18.37 -30.63
CA ILE A 541 8.84 -18.34 -31.33
C ILE A 541 9.59 -19.65 -31.12
N LEU A 542 9.70 -20.10 -29.87
CA LEU A 542 10.48 -21.27 -29.48
C LEU A 542 9.87 -22.57 -30.04
N MET A 543 8.53 -22.68 -30.05
CA MET A 543 7.79 -23.78 -30.65
C MET A 543 7.86 -23.76 -32.19
N SER A 544 7.85 -22.57 -32.81
CA SER A 544 8.03 -22.43 -34.26
C SER A 544 9.42 -22.90 -34.71
N LEU A 545 10.47 -22.52 -33.98
CA LEU A 545 11.84 -22.99 -34.22
C LEU A 545 11.95 -24.51 -34.07
N ALA A 546 11.35 -25.08 -33.03
CA ALA A 546 11.32 -26.52 -32.82
C ALA A 546 10.59 -27.26 -33.94
N SER A 547 9.46 -26.71 -34.44
CA SER A 547 8.71 -27.30 -35.57
C SER A 547 9.49 -27.23 -36.88
N ALA A 548 10.16 -26.09 -37.15
CA ALA A 548 11.02 -25.94 -38.33
C ALA A 548 12.21 -26.91 -38.28
N SER A 549 12.82 -27.11 -37.10
CA SER A 549 13.90 -28.09 -36.96
C SER A 549 13.44 -29.52 -37.28
N ASP A 550 12.24 -29.91 -36.84
CA ASP A 550 11.70 -31.26 -37.04
C ASP A 550 11.27 -31.52 -38.50
N LYS A 551 10.72 -30.50 -39.18
CA LYS A 551 10.20 -30.63 -40.55
C LYS A 551 11.22 -30.35 -41.64
N GLU A 552 12.07 -29.33 -41.45
CA GLU A 552 12.91 -28.77 -42.52
C GLU A 552 14.40 -29.05 -42.31
N LEU A 553 14.90 -29.01 -41.07
CA LEU A 553 16.31 -29.22 -40.73
C LEU A 553 16.61 -30.65 -40.28
N ARG A 554 15.73 -31.60 -40.64
CA ARG A 554 15.75 -32.97 -40.13
C ARG A 554 17.03 -33.70 -40.53
N VAL A 555 17.90 -33.91 -39.56
CA VAL A 555 19.09 -34.77 -39.69
C VAL A 555 19.00 -35.79 -38.56
N GLN A 556 18.98 -37.08 -38.90
CA GLN A 556 18.67 -38.19 -37.97
C GLN A 556 19.46 -38.19 -36.64
N ASN A 557 20.62 -37.52 -36.59
CA ASN A 557 21.49 -37.47 -35.41
C ASN A 557 21.54 -36.10 -34.68
N ASN A 558 20.89 -35.04 -35.17
CA ASN A 558 21.05 -33.68 -34.62
C ASN A 558 19.77 -33.03 -34.06
N ASP A 559 18.61 -33.66 -34.19
CA ASP A 559 17.34 -33.05 -33.79
C ASP A 559 17.25 -32.74 -32.28
N SER A 560 17.88 -33.56 -31.42
CA SER A 560 17.99 -33.28 -29.98
C SER A 560 18.95 -32.13 -29.69
N SER A 561 20.14 -32.15 -30.30
CA SER A 561 21.18 -31.11 -30.18
C SER A 561 20.68 -29.72 -30.62
N ASN A 562 19.79 -29.65 -31.61
CA ASN A 562 19.17 -28.38 -32.05
C ASN A 562 18.25 -27.82 -30.97
N ARG A 563 17.42 -28.66 -30.34
CA ARG A 563 16.49 -28.27 -29.27
C ARG A 563 17.21 -27.83 -28.00
N GLU A 564 18.28 -28.54 -27.63
CA GLU A 564 19.21 -28.13 -26.57
C GLU A 564 19.78 -26.73 -26.86
N SER A 565 20.19 -26.48 -28.10
CA SER A 565 20.73 -25.18 -28.54
C SER A 565 19.68 -24.06 -28.49
N PHE A 566 18.41 -24.34 -28.81
CA PHE A 566 17.33 -23.35 -28.67
C PHE A 566 17.06 -22.99 -27.21
N CYS A 567 17.06 -23.98 -26.31
CA CYS A 567 16.93 -23.73 -24.87
C CYS A 567 18.10 -22.87 -24.36
N ARG A 568 19.34 -23.19 -24.76
CA ARG A 568 20.54 -22.40 -24.41
C ARG A 568 20.47 -20.97 -24.95
N LEU A 569 20.00 -20.78 -26.18
CA LEU A 569 19.83 -19.45 -26.79
C LEU A 569 18.80 -18.60 -26.02
N PHE A 570 17.67 -19.20 -25.65
CA PHE A 570 16.66 -18.53 -24.84
C PHE A 570 17.23 -18.10 -23.48
N LEU A 571 17.88 -19.01 -22.75
CA LEU A 571 18.45 -18.68 -21.44
C LEU A 571 19.57 -17.64 -21.54
N SER A 572 20.44 -17.74 -22.54
CA SER A 572 21.57 -16.80 -22.72
C SER A 572 21.11 -15.38 -23.01
N SER A 573 19.94 -15.21 -23.65
CA SER A 573 19.38 -13.88 -23.95
C SER A 573 18.61 -13.26 -22.78
N HIS A 574 18.29 -14.04 -21.74
CA HIS A 574 17.41 -13.62 -20.65
C HIS A 574 18.04 -13.71 -19.26
N LEU A 575 19.30 -14.16 -19.15
CA LEU A 575 20.07 -14.14 -17.90
C LEU A 575 20.87 -12.83 -17.76
N PRO A 576 21.15 -12.38 -16.53
CA PRO A 576 21.94 -11.18 -16.29
C PRO A 576 23.38 -11.31 -16.83
N PRO A 577 24.04 -10.18 -17.15
CA PRO A 577 25.47 -10.18 -17.43
C PRO A 577 26.26 -10.83 -16.29
N GLY A 578 27.24 -11.67 -16.62
CA GLY A 578 28.03 -12.43 -15.65
C GLY A 578 27.56 -13.87 -15.45
N PHE A 579 26.59 -14.35 -16.21
CA PHE A 579 26.27 -15.77 -16.33
C PHE A 579 26.41 -16.22 -17.78
N ARG A 580 27.03 -17.39 -18.00
CA ARG A 580 27.03 -18.07 -19.29
C ARG A 580 26.23 -19.35 -19.22
N VAL A 581 25.64 -19.72 -20.35
CA VAL A 581 24.96 -21.00 -20.54
C VAL A 581 25.87 -21.88 -21.40
N THR A 582 26.21 -23.07 -20.90
CA THR A 582 27.13 -24.01 -21.55
C THR A 582 26.60 -25.45 -21.46
N THR A 583 27.30 -26.39 -22.07
CA THR A 583 27.19 -27.84 -21.83
C THR A 583 28.48 -28.32 -21.15
N GLY A 584 28.43 -29.43 -20.41
CA GLY A 584 29.62 -30.03 -19.81
C GLY A 584 29.34 -30.94 -18.62
N GLU A 585 30.42 -31.44 -18.02
CA GLU A 585 30.40 -32.24 -16.79
C GLU A 585 30.70 -31.36 -15.59
N ILE A 586 30.10 -31.66 -14.43
CA ILE A 586 30.31 -30.91 -13.19
C ILE A 586 31.15 -31.72 -12.22
N ILE A 587 32.10 -31.06 -11.55
CA ILE A 587 32.93 -31.63 -10.50
C ILE A 587 32.78 -30.84 -9.19
N ASP A 588 32.65 -31.53 -8.05
CA ASP A 588 32.71 -30.88 -6.72
C ASP A 588 34.09 -31.02 -6.05
N SER A 589 34.28 -30.36 -4.90
CA SER A 589 35.56 -30.39 -4.16
C SER A 589 35.91 -31.78 -3.59
N ASN A 590 34.96 -32.71 -3.61
CA ASN A 590 35.13 -34.08 -3.14
C ASN A 590 35.40 -35.06 -4.30
N SER A 591 35.63 -34.53 -5.50
CA SER A 591 35.87 -35.30 -6.73
C SER A 591 34.66 -36.15 -7.16
N ASN A 592 33.45 -35.78 -6.75
CA ASN A 592 32.24 -36.33 -7.36
C ASN A 592 32.04 -35.67 -8.73
N LEU A 593 31.73 -36.49 -9.73
CA LEU A 593 31.55 -36.09 -11.12
C LEU A 593 30.13 -36.40 -11.60
N THR A 594 29.59 -35.54 -12.45
CA THR A 594 28.39 -35.85 -13.24
C THR A 594 28.76 -36.40 -14.61
N GLY A 595 27.82 -37.02 -15.32
CA GLY A 595 27.95 -37.20 -16.77
C GLY A 595 27.80 -35.86 -17.51
N GLN A 596 27.86 -35.92 -18.85
CA GLN A 596 27.62 -34.75 -19.71
C GLN A 596 26.17 -34.26 -19.55
N LEU A 597 26.01 -32.95 -19.41
CA LEU A 597 24.72 -32.28 -19.21
C LEU A 597 24.41 -31.33 -20.38
N ASP A 598 23.13 -31.28 -20.77
CA ASP A 598 22.67 -30.50 -21.92
C ASP A 598 22.85 -29.00 -21.71
N VAL A 599 22.37 -28.49 -20.57
CA VAL A 599 22.35 -27.07 -20.24
C VAL A 599 22.84 -26.87 -18.82
N VAL A 600 23.94 -26.16 -18.68
CA VAL A 600 24.55 -25.76 -17.40
C VAL A 600 24.68 -24.24 -17.39
N VAL A 601 24.02 -23.60 -16.43
CA VAL A 601 24.13 -22.16 -16.20
C VAL A 601 25.21 -21.92 -15.16
N VAL A 602 26.26 -21.19 -15.54
CA VAL A 602 27.43 -20.95 -14.68
C VAL A 602 27.72 -19.47 -14.53
N ASN A 603 28.24 -19.09 -13.38
CA ASN A 603 28.69 -17.73 -13.10
C ASN A 603 30.06 -17.49 -13.75
N ASP A 604 30.14 -16.52 -14.66
CA ASP A 604 31.35 -16.15 -15.40
C ASP A 604 32.43 -15.49 -14.56
N LEU A 605 32.10 -15.01 -13.36
CA LEU A 605 33.08 -14.51 -12.40
C LEU A 605 33.92 -15.65 -11.78
N CYS A 606 33.56 -16.91 -12.03
CA CYS A 606 34.28 -18.08 -11.55
C CYS A 606 35.42 -18.49 -12.51
N PRO A 607 36.52 -19.07 -11.99
CA PRO A 607 37.64 -19.49 -12.83
C PRO A 607 37.23 -20.53 -13.87
N SER A 608 37.58 -20.29 -15.13
CA SER A 608 37.51 -21.29 -16.19
C SER A 608 38.71 -22.23 -16.09
N LEU A 609 38.46 -23.54 -16.15
CA LEU A 609 39.51 -24.57 -16.10
C LEU A 609 40.05 -24.96 -17.48
N THR A 610 39.73 -24.18 -18.53
CA THR A 610 40.18 -24.40 -19.90
C THR A 610 40.80 -23.13 -20.50
N ILE A 611 41.81 -23.33 -21.36
CA ILE A 611 42.48 -22.29 -22.16
C ILE A 611 41.99 -22.35 -23.63
N ASP A 612 40.92 -23.10 -23.91
CA ASP A 612 40.43 -23.30 -25.26
C ASP A 612 39.26 -22.35 -25.60
N THR A 613 39.51 -21.43 -26.53
CA THR A 613 38.47 -20.59 -27.15
C THR A 613 37.62 -21.33 -28.19
N SER A 614 38.06 -22.50 -28.67
CA SER A 614 37.36 -23.29 -29.69
C SER A 614 36.30 -24.26 -29.13
N GLN A 615 36.16 -24.35 -27.80
CA GLN A 615 35.24 -25.26 -27.09
C GLN A 615 35.41 -26.76 -27.42
N SER A 616 36.55 -27.14 -27.99
CA SER A 616 36.89 -28.53 -28.32
C SER A 616 37.39 -29.32 -27.11
N VAL A 617 37.96 -28.63 -26.11
CA VAL A 617 38.41 -29.22 -24.85
C VAL A 617 37.28 -29.19 -23.82
N ILE A 618 36.74 -30.37 -23.50
CA ILE A 618 35.76 -30.55 -22.41
C ILE A 618 36.52 -30.46 -21.08
N ALA A 619 36.41 -29.32 -20.41
CA ALA A 619 36.91 -29.15 -19.04
C ALA A 619 35.75 -29.27 -18.04
N PRO A 620 35.97 -29.91 -16.88
CA PRO A 620 34.94 -30.04 -15.87
C PRO A 620 34.60 -28.67 -15.26
N ILE A 621 33.33 -28.46 -15.00
CA ILE A 621 32.78 -27.23 -14.43
C ILE A 621 32.77 -27.37 -12.90
N PRO A 622 33.38 -26.46 -12.13
CA PRO A 622 33.28 -26.50 -10.67
C PRO A 622 31.82 -26.35 -10.23
N ALA A 623 31.30 -27.28 -9.42
CA ALA A 623 29.95 -27.25 -8.85
C ALA A 623 29.60 -25.91 -8.18
N ASP A 624 30.56 -25.26 -7.52
CA ASP A 624 30.41 -23.93 -6.93
C ASP A 624 30.20 -22.80 -7.94
N SER A 625 30.53 -23.01 -9.22
CA SER A 625 30.24 -22.04 -10.29
C SER A 625 28.84 -22.25 -10.91
N VAL A 626 28.20 -23.38 -10.63
CA VAL A 626 26.94 -23.78 -11.27
C VAL A 626 25.76 -23.20 -10.51
N LEU A 627 24.94 -22.42 -11.21
CA LEU A 627 23.67 -21.92 -10.72
C LEU A 627 22.56 -22.97 -10.91
N ALA A 628 22.44 -23.47 -12.15
CA ALA A 628 21.38 -24.37 -12.54
C ALA A 628 21.84 -25.38 -13.61
N VAL A 629 21.20 -26.54 -13.63
CA VAL A 629 21.28 -27.53 -14.71
C VAL A 629 19.88 -27.81 -15.23
N ILE A 630 19.73 -27.88 -16.55
CA ILE A 630 18.46 -28.20 -17.20
C ILE A 630 18.69 -29.35 -18.19
N GLU A 631 17.93 -30.44 -18.03
CA GLU A 631 17.85 -31.52 -19.02
C GLU A 631 16.79 -31.19 -20.06
N VAL A 632 17.11 -31.38 -21.35
CA VAL A 632 16.19 -31.08 -22.45
C VAL A 632 15.68 -32.37 -23.08
N LYS A 633 14.35 -32.48 -23.24
CA LYS A 633 13.71 -33.59 -23.94
C LYS A 633 12.86 -33.10 -25.11
N THR A 634 12.90 -33.86 -26.19
CA THR A 634 12.07 -33.62 -27.38
C THR A 634 10.59 -33.80 -27.07
N THR A 635 10.27 -34.94 -26.45
CA THR A 635 8.93 -35.34 -26.04
C THR A 635 9.01 -35.93 -24.65
N LEU A 636 8.15 -35.47 -23.75
CA LEU A 636 8.13 -35.96 -22.37
C LEU A 636 7.22 -37.17 -22.25
N THR A 637 7.80 -38.37 -22.29
CA THR A 637 7.13 -39.63 -21.93
C THR A 637 7.47 -40.02 -20.49
N ASN A 638 6.75 -40.99 -19.92
CA ASN A 638 7.02 -41.48 -18.56
C ASN A 638 8.47 -42.00 -18.42
N ASP A 639 8.92 -42.81 -19.39
CA ASP A 639 10.29 -43.34 -19.42
C ASP A 639 11.33 -42.22 -19.57
N ALA A 640 11.07 -41.22 -20.42
CA ALA A 640 11.95 -40.07 -20.59
C ALA A 640 12.06 -39.23 -19.32
N LEU A 641 10.94 -38.99 -18.63
CA LEU A 641 10.90 -38.27 -17.36
C LEU A 641 11.63 -39.03 -16.26
N ASN A 642 11.38 -40.34 -16.12
CA ASN A 642 12.05 -41.18 -15.13
C ASN A 642 13.58 -41.23 -15.38
N LYS A 643 14.02 -41.30 -16.64
CA LYS A 643 15.45 -41.21 -17.00
C LYS A 643 16.05 -39.85 -16.63
N ALA A 644 15.36 -38.76 -16.96
CA ALA A 644 15.81 -37.41 -16.61
C ALA A 644 15.91 -37.19 -15.10
N LEU A 645 14.93 -37.66 -14.31
CA LEU A 645 14.96 -37.61 -12.85
C LEU A 645 16.15 -38.40 -12.27
N ASN A 646 16.45 -39.57 -12.82
CA ASN A 646 17.63 -40.35 -12.42
C ASN A 646 18.95 -39.64 -12.75
N GLN A 647 19.01 -38.92 -13.86
CA GLN A 647 20.18 -38.10 -14.25
C GLN A 647 20.34 -36.84 -13.38
N MET A 648 19.24 -36.28 -12.90
CA MET A 648 19.24 -35.12 -11.99
C MET A 648 19.64 -35.48 -10.55
N ARG A 649 19.42 -36.73 -10.12
CA ARG A 649 19.70 -37.16 -8.75
C ARG A 649 21.18 -36.99 -8.33
N PRO A 650 22.19 -37.40 -9.13
CA PRO A 650 23.59 -37.11 -8.84
C PRO A 650 23.91 -35.61 -8.71
N ILE A 651 23.23 -34.76 -9.49
CA ILE A 651 23.46 -33.31 -9.49
C ILE A 651 23.02 -32.70 -8.15
N LYS A 652 21.86 -33.11 -7.65
CA LYS A 652 21.38 -32.70 -6.31
C LYS A 652 22.24 -33.30 -5.18
N ALA A 653 22.97 -34.38 -5.45
CA ALA A 653 23.90 -34.98 -4.50
C ALA A 653 25.25 -34.25 -4.42
N LEU A 654 25.61 -33.42 -5.41
CA LEU A 654 26.83 -32.60 -5.36
C LEU A 654 26.85 -31.72 -4.10
N MET A 655 28.05 -31.45 -3.59
CA MET A 655 28.26 -30.71 -2.35
C MET A 655 28.93 -29.35 -2.64
N PRO A 656 28.19 -28.37 -3.21
CA PRO A 656 28.68 -27.00 -3.36
C PRO A 656 28.80 -26.32 -1.99
N SER A 657 29.65 -25.30 -1.92
CA SER A 657 30.01 -24.56 -0.71
C SER A 657 29.03 -23.44 -0.33
N HIS A 658 27.96 -23.25 -1.11
CA HIS A 658 26.99 -22.15 -0.98
C HIS A 658 25.99 -22.37 0.15
N THR A 659 26.41 -22.38 1.40
CA THR A 659 25.47 -22.64 2.52
C THR A 659 24.65 -21.43 2.95
N THR A 660 24.90 -20.24 2.39
CA THR A 660 24.30 -18.97 2.84
C THR A 660 23.80 -18.11 1.68
N LEU A 661 22.77 -17.30 1.93
CA LEU A 661 22.17 -16.32 1.03
C LEU A 661 22.32 -14.89 1.58
N LEU A 662 22.46 -13.91 0.69
CA LEU A 662 22.43 -12.48 1.02
C LEU A 662 21.00 -11.94 0.87
N THR A 663 20.42 -11.40 1.94
CA THR A 663 19.11 -10.75 1.89
C THR A 663 19.21 -9.38 1.21
N PRO A 664 18.09 -8.83 0.67
CA PRO A 664 18.08 -7.49 0.08
C PRO A 664 18.62 -6.39 1.01
N ASP A 665 18.46 -6.56 2.32
CA ASP A 665 18.94 -5.62 3.36
C ASP A 665 20.44 -5.82 3.71
N GLY A 666 21.13 -6.74 3.03
CA GLY A 666 22.54 -7.05 3.25
C GLY A 666 22.82 -8.07 4.36
N GLY A 667 21.79 -8.67 4.95
CA GLY A 667 21.92 -9.74 5.95
C GLY A 667 22.34 -11.07 5.33
N ILE A 668 23.00 -11.94 6.11
CA ILE A 668 23.40 -13.28 5.65
C ILE A 668 22.57 -14.31 6.42
N ILE A 669 21.83 -15.16 5.70
CA ILE A 669 21.04 -16.26 6.26
C ILE A 669 21.49 -17.61 5.67
N ASP A 670 21.19 -18.72 6.34
CA ASP A 670 21.41 -20.05 5.77
C ASP A 670 20.48 -20.30 4.58
N ASP A 671 21.02 -20.89 3.50
CA ASP A 671 20.26 -21.20 2.29
C ASP A 671 19.23 -22.31 2.58
N PRO A 672 17.90 -22.05 2.45
CA PRO A 672 16.88 -23.07 2.67
C PRO A 672 16.93 -24.23 1.66
N LEU A 673 17.60 -24.04 0.52
CA LEU A 673 17.90 -25.10 -0.46
C LEU A 673 19.22 -25.83 -0.17
N GLY A 674 19.92 -25.47 0.92
CA GLY A 674 21.18 -26.07 1.34
C GLY A 674 22.32 -25.90 0.35
N GLY A 675 22.32 -24.81 -0.42
CA GLY A 675 23.31 -24.54 -1.47
C GLY A 675 23.19 -25.41 -2.71
N LYS A 676 22.21 -26.32 -2.76
CA LYS A 676 22.08 -27.28 -3.85
C LYS A 676 21.82 -26.59 -5.19
N VAL A 677 22.41 -27.14 -6.24
CA VAL A 677 22.22 -26.70 -7.62
C VAL A 677 20.74 -26.78 -7.99
N ILE A 678 20.26 -25.79 -8.75
CA ILE A 678 18.90 -25.79 -9.27
C ILE A 678 18.81 -26.78 -10.43
N ALA A 679 17.94 -27.76 -10.35
CA ALA A 679 17.79 -28.84 -11.32
C ALA A 679 16.45 -28.72 -12.04
N GLY A 680 16.47 -28.64 -13.37
CA GLY A 680 15.29 -28.46 -14.19
C GLY A 680 15.14 -29.53 -15.27
N ILE A 681 13.91 -29.79 -15.68
CA ILE A 681 13.61 -30.57 -16.88
C ILE A 681 12.78 -29.68 -17.82
N PHE A 682 13.18 -29.63 -19.08
CA PHE A 682 12.52 -28.84 -20.11
C PHE A 682 12.12 -29.74 -21.27
N SER A 683 10.87 -29.68 -21.71
CA SER A 683 10.40 -30.44 -22.88
C SER A 683 9.56 -29.60 -23.83
N PHE A 684 9.64 -29.92 -25.12
CA PHE A 684 8.91 -29.20 -26.17
C PHE A 684 7.54 -29.84 -26.45
N ASN A 685 7.47 -31.17 -26.50
CA ASN A 685 6.25 -31.90 -26.82
C ASN A 685 5.75 -32.71 -25.63
N ILE A 686 4.42 -32.92 -25.60
CA ILE A 686 3.70 -33.71 -24.59
C ILE A 686 3.14 -34.99 -25.22
N THR A 687 2.93 -36.02 -24.40
CA THR A 687 2.07 -37.18 -24.71
C THR A 687 0.84 -37.15 -23.81
N ASP A 688 -0.33 -37.55 -24.31
CA ASP A 688 -1.65 -37.36 -23.66
C ASP A 688 -1.75 -37.85 -22.19
N GLU A 689 -0.93 -38.81 -21.78
CA GLU A 689 -0.98 -39.41 -20.42
C GLU A 689 0.01 -38.82 -19.41
N ILE A 690 0.96 -37.96 -19.83
CA ILE A 690 2.08 -37.59 -18.94
C ILE A 690 1.67 -36.64 -17.81
N GLU A 691 0.68 -35.78 -18.05
CA GLU A 691 0.23 -34.76 -17.09
C GLU A 691 -0.27 -35.40 -15.78
N ASP A 692 -0.99 -36.51 -15.89
CA ASP A 692 -1.54 -37.26 -14.75
C ASP A 692 -0.47 -38.09 -14.03
N GLN A 693 0.63 -38.43 -14.72
CA GLN A 693 1.68 -39.31 -14.20
C GLN A 693 2.83 -38.56 -13.51
N VAL A 694 3.01 -37.26 -13.80
CA VAL A 694 4.03 -36.42 -13.17
C VAL A 694 3.92 -36.41 -11.63
N PRO A 695 2.73 -36.24 -11.01
CA PRO A 695 2.56 -36.29 -9.56
C PRO A 695 3.13 -37.56 -8.91
N GLU A 696 2.80 -38.74 -9.44
CA GLU A 696 3.27 -40.02 -8.92
C GLU A 696 4.79 -40.18 -9.00
N LEU A 697 5.41 -39.64 -10.06
CA LEU A 697 6.87 -39.66 -10.22
C LEU A 697 7.56 -38.66 -9.29
N LEU A 698 6.98 -37.48 -9.07
CA LEU A 698 7.51 -36.49 -8.12
C LEU A 698 7.45 -37.00 -6.67
N GLU A 699 6.45 -37.81 -6.32
CA GLU A 699 6.38 -38.49 -5.03
C GLU A 699 7.53 -39.50 -4.84
N LYS A 700 7.87 -40.26 -5.90
CA LYS A 700 9.00 -41.21 -5.88
C LYS A 700 10.37 -40.52 -5.83
N TYR A 701 10.48 -39.30 -6.36
CA TYR A 701 11.72 -38.52 -6.45
C TYR A 701 11.60 -37.14 -5.79
N PRO A 702 11.38 -37.07 -4.46
CA PRO A 702 11.12 -35.81 -3.78
C PRO A 702 12.33 -34.88 -3.82
N ASN A 703 12.13 -33.62 -4.20
CA ASN A 703 13.15 -32.56 -4.27
C ASN A 703 14.36 -32.85 -5.18
N VAL A 704 14.24 -33.81 -6.11
CA VAL A 704 15.32 -34.09 -7.08
C VAL A 704 15.40 -33.00 -8.14
N VAL A 705 14.26 -32.44 -8.52
CA VAL A 705 14.15 -31.31 -9.46
C VAL A 705 13.43 -30.14 -8.80
N ASP A 706 13.78 -28.93 -9.22
CA ASP A 706 13.16 -27.68 -8.79
C ASP A 706 12.05 -27.26 -9.74
N PHE A 707 12.11 -27.64 -11.02
CA PHE A 707 11.04 -27.43 -11.97
C PHE A 707 11.01 -28.44 -13.13
N ILE A 708 9.80 -28.69 -13.65
CA ILE A 708 9.54 -29.40 -14.91
C ILE A 708 8.68 -28.46 -15.76
N VAL A 709 9.14 -28.09 -16.95
CA VAL A 709 8.46 -27.11 -17.80
C VAL A 709 8.22 -27.65 -19.21
N LEU A 710 6.96 -27.56 -19.63
CA LEU A 710 6.51 -27.69 -21.00
C LEU A 710 5.90 -26.34 -21.42
N PRO A 711 6.59 -25.54 -22.26
CA PRO A 711 6.22 -24.14 -22.53
C PRO A 711 4.78 -23.91 -23.00
N ASP A 712 4.24 -24.83 -23.79
CA ASP A 712 2.90 -24.75 -24.40
C ASP A 712 1.84 -25.59 -23.67
N ALA A 713 2.15 -26.14 -22.49
CA ALA A 713 1.23 -27.00 -21.73
C ALA A 713 1.20 -26.68 -20.22
N PHE A 714 2.22 -27.09 -19.47
CA PHE A 714 2.23 -26.93 -18.01
C PHE A 714 3.65 -26.75 -17.44
N ALA A 715 3.71 -26.28 -16.20
CA ALA A 715 4.91 -26.26 -15.38
C ALA A 715 4.63 -26.76 -13.97
N PHE A 716 5.48 -27.66 -13.46
CA PHE A 716 5.51 -28.05 -12.05
C PHE A 716 6.75 -27.44 -11.41
N ILE A 717 6.59 -26.72 -10.30
CA ILE A 717 7.70 -25.99 -9.65
C ILE A 717 7.70 -26.25 -8.15
N ASN A 718 8.86 -26.53 -7.58
CA ASN A 718 9.02 -26.84 -6.18
C ASN A 718 8.69 -25.62 -5.30
N GLU A 719 7.83 -25.81 -4.30
CA GLU A 719 7.37 -24.77 -3.38
C GLU A 719 8.53 -24.10 -2.63
N LYS A 720 9.54 -24.88 -2.20
CA LYS A 720 10.69 -24.34 -1.46
C LYS A 720 11.51 -23.40 -2.33
N THR A 721 11.68 -23.73 -3.61
CA THR A 721 12.41 -22.90 -4.57
C THR A 721 11.67 -21.59 -4.81
N LEU A 722 10.35 -21.61 -4.89
CA LEU A 722 9.52 -20.40 -4.99
C LEU A 722 9.66 -19.50 -3.77
N LYS A 723 9.56 -20.08 -2.56
CA LYS A 723 9.73 -19.34 -1.30
C LYS A 723 11.10 -18.66 -1.21
N VAL A 724 12.18 -19.34 -1.60
CA VAL A 724 13.53 -18.74 -1.61
C VAL A 724 13.65 -17.59 -2.62
N CYS A 725 12.91 -17.64 -3.73
CA CYS A 725 12.87 -16.57 -4.71
C CYS A 725 11.96 -15.39 -4.30
N GLY A 726 11.36 -15.42 -3.10
CA GLY A 726 10.38 -14.43 -2.66
C GLY A 726 9.04 -14.52 -3.40
N MET A 727 8.75 -15.66 -4.02
CA MET A 727 7.49 -15.90 -4.74
C MET A 727 6.52 -16.63 -3.82
N GLU A 728 5.46 -15.94 -3.41
CA GLU A 728 4.41 -16.53 -2.59
C GLU A 728 3.49 -17.41 -3.45
N VAL A 729 3.35 -18.66 -3.02
CA VAL A 729 2.37 -19.59 -3.56
C VAL A 729 1.06 -19.26 -2.86
N GLY A 730 0.14 -18.57 -3.54
CA GLY A 730 -1.19 -18.27 -3.01
C GLY A 730 -2.05 -19.53 -2.83
N SER A 731 -3.32 -19.49 -3.22
CA SER A 731 -4.26 -20.64 -3.15
C SER A 731 -4.01 -21.73 -4.21
N HIS A 732 -2.77 -21.93 -4.64
CA HIS A 732 -2.44 -22.94 -5.65
C HIS A 732 -2.42 -24.33 -5.01
N GLU A 733 -2.97 -25.30 -5.73
CA GLU A 733 -2.96 -26.71 -5.32
C GLU A 733 -1.50 -27.20 -5.25
N LEU A 734 -1.10 -27.65 -4.05
CA LEU A 734 0.21 -28.23 -3.81
C LEU A 734 0.14 -29.74 -4.03
N ILE A 735 0.83 -30.20 -5.06
CA ILE A 735 0.93 -31.61 -5.42
C ILE A 735 2.30 -32.11 -4.99
N HIS A 736 2.36 -32.86 -3.88
CA HIS A 736 3.60 -33.40 -3.30
C HIS A 736 4.74 -32.36 -3.12
N GLY A 737 4.39 -31.11 -2.78
CA GLY A 737 5.36 -30.01 -2.60
C GLY A 737 5.71 -29.25 -3.89
N TYR A 738 4.96 -29.46 -4.98
CA TYR A 738 5.08 -28.71 -6.22
C TYR A 738 3.79 -27.96 -6.55
N CYS A 739 3.94 -26.78 -7.14
CA CYS A 739 2.86 -25.97 -7.67
C CYS A 739 2.72 -26.22 -9.17
N LYS A 740 1.49 -26.46 -9.63
CA LYS A 740 1.17 -26.64 -11.05
C LYS A 740 0.70 -25.33 -11.67
N PHE A 741 1.26 -24.97 -12.82
CA PHE A 741 0.87 -23.82 -13.63
C PHE A 741 0.50 -24.29 -15.03
N THR A 742 -0.63 -23.86 -15.57
CA THR A 742 -1.15 -24.29 -16.89
C THR A 742 -1.31 -23.13 -17.89
N ALA A 743 -1.09 -21.89 -17.45
CA ALA A 743 -1.16 -20.74 -18.35
C ALA A 743 0.03 -20.75 -19.34
N LYS A 744 -0.26 -20.51 -20.61
CA LYS A 744 0.76 -20.44 -21.67
C LYS A 744 1.83 -19.39 -21.34
N GLY A 745 3.09 -19.73 -21.55
CA GLY A 745 4.24 -18.85 -21.23
C GLY A 745 4.60 -18.76 -19.76
N MET A 746 3.77 -19.27 -18.85
CA MET A 746 4.03 -19.20 -17.41
C MET A 746 5.28 -20.00 -17.01
N GLY A 747 5.48 -21.18 -17.60
CA GLY A 747 6.69 -21.98 -17.33
C GLY A 747 7.98 -21.23 -17.66
N LEU A 748 8.03 -20.53 -18.80
CA LEU A 748 9.18 -19.69 -19.16
C LEU A 748 9.35 -18.49 -18.24
N ALA A 749 8.25 -17.82 -17.88
CA ALA A 749 8.27 -16.69 -16.95
C ALA A 749 8.80 -17.10 -15.56
N MET A 750 8.42 -18.28 -15.08
CA MET A 750 8.85 -18.79 -13.79
C MET A 750 10.31 -19.23 -13.81
N ILE A 751 10.78 -19.90 -14.87
CA ILE A 751 12.23 -20.18 -15.04
C ILE A 751 13.02 -18.85 -15.03
N TYR A 752 12.55 -17.87 -15.80
CA TYR A 752 13.17 -16.55 -15.85
C TYR A 752 13.27 -15.91 -14.46
N GLY A 753 12.16 -15.87 -13.72
CA GLY A 753 12.14 -15.29 -12.38
C GLY A 753 13.00 -16.05 -11.38
N ILE A 754 12.94 -17.38 -11.35
CA ILE A 754 13.73 -18.23 -10.44
C ILE A 754 15.22 -18.03 -10.69
N LEU A 755 15.67 -18.13 -11.95
CA LEU A 755 17.09 -18.03 -12.27
C LEU A 755 17.63 -16.62 -11.99
N ASN A 756 16.88 -15.56 -12.31
CA ASN A 756 17.30 -14.19 -12.02
C ASN A 756 17.34 -13.89 -10.51
N SER A 757 16.38 -14.40 -9.73
CA SER A 757 16.38 -14.23 -8.27
C SER A 757 17.59 -14.93 -7.63
N ILE A 758 17.86 -16.18 -7.99
CA ILE A 758 18.96 -16.95 -7.37
C ILE A 758 20.33 -16.43 -7.83
N ALA A 759 20.44 -16.01 -9.09
CA ALA A 759 21.65 -15.36 -9.64
C ALA A 759 22.08 -14.13 -8.84
N ALA A 760 21.14 -13.34 -8.32
CA ALA A 760 21.44 -12.16 -7.51
C ALA A 760 21.97 -12.50 -6.11
N ILE A 761 21.59 -13.67 -5.57
CA ILE A 761 21.77 -14.01 -4.15
C ILE A 761 22.98 -14.94 -3.91
N ARG A 762 23.30 -15.84 -4.85
CA ARG A 762 24.42 -16.80 -4.71
C ARG A 762 25.70 -16.27 -5.37
N ARG A 763 26.75 -16.02 -4.59
CA ARG A 763 28.08 -15.57 -5.08
C ARG A 763 29.18 -16.59 -4.83
N PHE A 764 30.07 -16.74 -5.81
CA PHE A 764 31.32 -17.47 -5.65
C PHE A 764 32.34 -16.62 -4.88
N ASN A 765 32.97 -17.19 -3.85
CA ASN A 765 34.05 -16.56 -3.10
C ASN A 765 35.39 -17.20 -3.51
N GLY A 766 36.47 -16.42 -3.64
CA GLY A 766 37.81 -16.89 -3.96
C GLY A 766 38.33 -18.00 -3.04
N MET A 767 37.81 -18.13 -1.81
CA MET A 767 38.16 -19.22 -0.91
C MET A 767 37.58 -20.59 -1.31
N ASN A 768 36.55 -20.62 -2.16
CA ASN A 768 36.05 -21.86 -2.77
C ASN A 768 37.07 -22.44 -3.75
N CYS A 769 37.82 -21.60 -4.47
CA CYS A 769 38.88 -22.05 -5.39
C CYS A 769 39.98 -22.83 -4.64
N VAL A 770 40.33 -22.42 -3.41
CA VAL A 770 41.31 -23.12 -2.56
C VAL A 770 40.83 -24.53 -2.18
N ARG A 771 39.52 -24.74 -2.00
CA ARG A 771 38.94 -26.10 -1.78
C ARG A 771 39.16 -27.02 -2.97
N TYR A 772 38.98 -26.53 -4.20
CA TYR A 772 39.18 -27.34 -5.41
C TYR A 772 40.64 -27.72 -5.63
N ILE A 773 41.59 -26.88 -5.21
CA ILE A 773 43.03 -27.13 -5.38
C ILE A 773 43.59 -28.02 -4.26
N SER A 774 43.19 -27.77 -3.01
CA SER A 774 43.81 -28.41 -1.83
C SER A 774 42.92 -29.43 -1.11
N GLY A 775 41.65 -29.53 -1.48
CA GLY A 775 40.68 -30.45 -0.89
C GLY A 775 40.38 -30.22 0.60
N SER A 776 40.78 -29.07 1.17
CA SER A 776 40.52 -28.66 2.57
C SER A 776 40.74 -27.14 2.73
N TRP A 777 40.14 -26.48 3.73
CA TRP A 777 40.34 -25.03 3.97
C TRP A 777 41.68 -24.66 4.63
N GLY A 778 42.61 -25.61 4.78
CA GLY A 778 43.68 -25.50 5.77
C GLY A 778 43.19 -25.60 7.22
N ASN A 779 41.89 -25.87 7.43
CA ASN A 779 41.28 -26.07 8.74
C ASN A 779 41.56 -27.51 9.23
N GLU A 780 42.22 -27.69 10.37
CA GLU A 780 42.65 -29.02 10.85
C GLU A 780 41.48 -30.02 11.00
N LYS A 781 40.26 -29.53 11.28
CA LYS A 781 39.04 -30.35 11.34
C LYS A 781 38.71 -31.07 10.02
N ASP A 782 38.82 -30.40 8.87
CA ASP A 782 38.50 -31.00 7.58
C ASP A 782 39.57 -32.03 7.16
N LYS A 783 40.85 -31.74 7.47
CA LYS A 783 41.94 -32.73 7.30
C LYS A 783 41.71 -33.96 8.18
N MET A 784 41.31 -33.78 9.43
CA MET A 784 41.03 -34.88 10.36
C MET A 784 39.87 -35.74 9.86
N SER A 785 38.76 -35.14 9.44
CA SER A 785 37.60 -35.86 8.89
C SER A 785 37.95 -36.68 7.64
N LYS A 786 38.79 -36.12 6.75
CA LYS A 786 39.24 -36.80 5.53
C LYS A 786 40.17 -37.99 5.84
N ILE A 787 41.10 -37.81 6.79
CA ILE A 787 41.98 -38.88 7.29
C ILE A 787 41.14 -39.98 7.96
N ILE A 788 40.15 -39.62 8.79
CA ILE A 788 39.24 -40.57 9.43
C ILE A 788 38.46 -41.39 8.37
N GLY A 789 37.99 -40.76 7.29
CA GLY A 789 37.33 -41.45 6.18
C GLY A 789 38.25 -42.45 5.46
N GLN A 790 39.50 -42.07 5.16
CA GLN A 790 40.49 -42.95 4.55
C GLN A 790 40.90 -44.11 5.47
N VAL A 791 41.12 -43.82 6.75
CA VAL A 791 41.43 -44.83 7.76
C VAL A 791 40.26 -45.77 7.96
N SER A 792 39.01 -45.28 7.99
CA SER A 792 37.82 -46.13 8.09
C SER A 792 37.68 -47.08 6.90
N THR A 793 38.02 -46.62 5.70
CA THR A 793 38.00 -47.46 4.49
C THR A 793 39.06 -48.57 4.58
N THR A 794 40.24 -48.24 5.10
CA THR A 794 41.34 -49.18 5.32
C THR A 794 41.03 -50.19 6.43
N ILE A 795 40.41 -49.74 7.53
CA ILE A 795 39.92 -50.59 8.62
C ILE A 795 38.85 -51.56 8.11
N ASN A 796 37.94 -51.12 7.25
CA ASN A 796 36.92 -51.99 6.66
C ASN A 796 37.52 -53.08 5.75
N LEU A 797 38.65 -52.80 5.09
CA LEU A 797 39.41 -53.81 4.33
C LEU A 797 40.16 -54.78 5.25
N LEU A 798 40.77 -54.28 6.33
CA LEU A 798 41.43 -55.10 7.34
C LEU A 798 40.44 -55.99 8.10
N ASP A 799 39.22 -55.50 8.39
CA ASP A 799 38.15 -56.27 9.01
C ASP A 799 37.80 -57.51 8.17
N LYS A 800 37.76 -57.35 6.83
CA LYS A 800 37.53 -58.47 5.90
C LYS A 800 38.69 -59.47 5.85
N TYR A 801 39.91 -59.05 6.18
CA TYR A 801 41.10 -59.91 6.19
C TYR A 801 41.28 -60.64 7.53
N PHE A 802 40.93 -59.98 8.65
CA PHE A 802 41.06 -60.55 9.99
C PHE A 802 39.86 -61.40 10.42
N THR A 803 38.76 -61.41 9.67
CA THR A 803 37.66 -62.37 9.86
C THR A 803 38.06 -63.81 9.57
N THR A 804 39.08 -64.06 8.75
CA THR A 804 39.61 -65.40 8.40
C THR A 804 40.89 -65.78 9.16
N ALA A 805 41.36 -64.93 10.09
CA ALA A 805 42.56 -65.17 10.89
C ALA A 805 42.30 -66.11 12.09
N THR A 806 43.38 -66.63 12.68
CA THR A 806 43.33 -67.44 13.92
C THR A 806 42.69 -66.67 15.08
N THR A 807 42.00 -67.38 15.99
CA THR A 807 41.20 -66.80 17.07
C THR A 807 41.99 -65.80 17.93
N GLU A 808 43.26 -66.08 18.22
CA GLU A 808 44.14 -65.18 18.98
C GLU A 808 44.42 -63.86 18.23
N ARG A 809 44.78 -63.94 16.93
CA ARG A 809 45.07 -62.75 16.11
C ARG A 809 43.83 -61.91 15.87
N LYS A 810 42.67 -62.57 15.73
CA LYS A 810 41.37 -61.90 15.59
C LYS A 810 41.04 -61.09 16.84
N ASN A 811 41.19 -61.68 18.03
CA ASN A 811 40.93 -60.99 19.29
C ASN A 811 41.91 -59.84 19.54
N GLU A 812 43.20 -60.01 19.20
CA GLU A 812 44.18 -58.92 19.33
C GLU A 812 43.88 -57.75 18.39
N TYR A 813 43.49 -58.03 17.14
CA TYR A 813 43.10 -57.02 16.15
C TYR A 813 41.89 -56.19 16.61
N PHE A 814 40.80 -56.85 17.02
CA PHE A 814 39.60 -56.14 17.46
C PHE A 814 39.83 -55.31 18.72
N ARG A 815 40.67 -55.81 19.66
CA ARG A 815 41.07 -55.03 20.84
C ARG A 815 41.83 -53.75 20.46
N LYS A 816 42.82 -53.85 19.56
CA LYS A 816 43.58 -52.68 19.09
C LYS A 816 42.73 -51.70 18.27
N LYS A 817 41.77 -52.21 17.50
CA LYS A 817 40.79 -51.39 16.76
C LYS A 817 39.89 -50.59 17.70
N GLU A 818 39.40 -51.21 18.77
CA GLU A 818 38.57 -50.54 19.77
C GLU A 818 39.35 -49.45 20.52
N GLU A 819 40.61 -49.74 20.86
CA GLU A 819 41.55 -48.78 21.46
C GLU A 819 41.82 -47.59 20.52
N PHE A 820 42.05 -47.84 19.23
CA PHE A 820 42.19 -46.80 18.20
C PHE A 820 40.93 -45.93 18.08
N ASN A 821 39.74 -46.54 18.00
CA ASN A 821 38.48 -45.81 17.91
C ASN A 821 38.24 -44.92 19.13
N LYS A 822 38.63 -45.39 20.32
CA LYS A 822 38.54 -44.61 21.57
C LYS A 822 39.46 -43.40 21.56
N ILE A 823 40.71 -43.56 21.12
CA ILE A 823 41.68 -42.45 20.98
C ILE A 823 41.18 -41.40 19.98
N VAL A 824 40.59 -41.83 18.85
CA VAL A 824 40.00 -40.91 17.86
C VAL A 824 38.81 -40.16 18.44
N ALA A 825 37.91 -40.84 19.15
CA ALA A 825 36.74 -40.23 19.79
C ALA A 825 37.16 -39.19 20.86
N ASP A 826 38.13 -39.53 21.71
CA ASP A 826 38.63 -38.65 22.77
C ASP A 826 39.37 -37.42 22.18
N SER A 827 40.08 -37.60 21.07
CA SER A 827 40.74 -36.49 20.35
C SER A 827 39.74 -35.52 19.72
N LEU A 828 38.66 -36.03 19.11
CA LEU A 828 37.57 -35.21 18.57
C LEU A 828 36.81 -34.44 19.67
N ALA A 829 36.56 -35.09 20.81
CA ALA A 829 35.89 -34.47 21.95
C ALA A 829 36.73 -33.35 22.60
N ASN A 830 38.05 -33.54 22.70
CA ASN A 830 38.97 -32.52 23.22
C ASN A 830 39.16 -31.33 22.28
N TYR A 831 39.11 -31.54 20.96
CA TYR A 831 39.21 -30.45 19.99
C TYR A 831 37.98 -29.53 20.01
N ASN A 832 36.78 -30.10 20.17
CA ASN A 832 35.53 -29.32 20.28
C ASN A 832 35.45 -28.45 21.56
N LYS A 833 36.25 -28.75 22.59
CA LYS A 833 36.36 -27.92 23.81
C LYS A 833 37.37 -26.77 23.69
N ARG A 834 38.26 -26.79 22.68
CA ARG A 834 39.39 -25.85 22.56
C ARG A 834 39.22 -24.76 21.51
N THR A 835 38.13 -24.71 20.75
CA THR A 835 37.91 -23.65 19.75
C THR A 835 37.47 -22.33 20.40
N PRO A 836 38.27 -21.25 20.36
CA PRO A 836 37.76 -19.91 20.62
C PRO A 836 36.83 -19.50 19.47
N ARG A 837 35.72 -18.83 19.80
CA ARG A 837 34.85 -18.16 18.82
C ARG A 837 35.61 -16.97 18.20
N ILE A 838 36.22 -17.15 17.03
CA ILE A 838 36.72 -16.06 16.16
C ILE A 838 36.61 -16.60 14.71
N PHE A 839 35.92 -16.01 13.74
CA PHE A 839 35.73 -14.60 13.37
C PHE A 839 34.26 -14.22 13.17
N HIS A 840 33.78 -13.22 13.89
CA HIS A 840 32.72 -12.34 13.39
C HIS A 840 33.38 -11.30 12.47
N PRO A 841 32.87 -11.06 11.25
CA PRO A 841 33.19 -9.82 10.55
C PRO A 841 32.57 -8.69 11.34
N GLN A 842 33.39 -7.74 11.81
CA GLN A 842 32.84 -6.46 12.26
C GLN A 842 32.13 -5.78 11.06
N PRO A 843 30.96 -5.14 11.28
CA PRO A 843 30.37 -4.29 10.26
C PRO A 843 31.35 -3.14 9.99
N SER A 844 31.81 -3.01 8.75
CA SER A 844 32.58 -1.87 8.31
C SER A 844 31.71 -0.62 8.46
N THR A 845 32.02 0.20 9.45
CA THR A 845 31.62 1.60 9.50
C THR A 845 32.22 2.29 8.27
N LEU A 846 31.37 2.62 7.30
CA LEU A 846 31.70 3.65 6.32
C LEU A 846 31.67 5.00 7.08
N PRO A 847 32.74 5.81 7.03
CA PRO A 847 32.67 7.17 7.52
C PRO A 847 31.75 8.01 6.61
N HIS A 848 30.96 8.87 7.26
CA HIS A 848 29.94 9.78 6.72
C HIS A 848 30.32 10.56 5.47
#